data_AF-A0A9X1XRC1-F1
#
_entry.id   AF-A0A9X1XRC1-F1
#
_cell.length_a   1.000
_cell.length_b   1.000
_cell.length_c   1.000
_cell.angle_alpha   90.00
_cell.angle_beta   90.00
_cell.angle_gamma   90.00
#
_symmetry.space_group_name_H-M   'P 1'
#
loop_
_entity.id
_entity.type
_entity.pdbx_description
1 polymer ?
#
loop_
_entity_poly.entity_id
_entity_poly.type
_entity_poly.pdbx_seq_one_letter_code
_entity_poly.pdbx_strand_id
1 'polypeptide(L)'
;MNIKFNYKNGLLDYLYSTVSLLLIFCLLSFIEIFKNFDAALFGYKLLNDFFTAILIGLVFLPVFLLLQIISNKLGVVVVKILFCIIAIVQMALIGYSITTHLNLGADLLGYSFNDMYTTVTASLSISFLTFLPFVILPLFYIGIIRLLHFLGSKINYIIILLVLLITGLLNLIIPGTKKPITQNKLNFLISDIIRAKNDNANAIDGNISFKKEFPLDENAEMNKDVLGSFFTINKEQSPNIVFIIIEGLGRDFTDDGEYSGFTPYLDSLTKKSIYWSNFVSNAGRTFGALPSLMGSLPFGENGFMELNPLPKHNSLISILKSNGYATNYYCGDESTFDRKSNFLEYNGIDKIIDINKFGPGYTMTKANSGGFSWGYPDAEIYKKTLSELKDDKQPRLDIIMTLTNHEPFDFPTKKEYLTKVEDILNTKTSSEKSKIKDYKDILACLLYTDHSLKDFMHAYSKRADYKNTIFVITGDHRLIPVPQKDNLSRFHVPFYIFSPLLKKTAIIKSISSHTDVTPSLVSFLTNNYNINKLKKTDWIAQGLDTVRQFRNVHNIALMRYKGSINDYIYKEYFYSDGTLFKIDENFNISETNDGIRETISNSFTNFKKLNSYLTTKDKITSTTSNFNKPAYEFTDAEMSNIKKLTKGLDHDQIFFLARELAFKKERKSAKLLCNYILNDMPNYGDVRTLKGRILAWEGDYRNSEKELLEVINRTPFYGDSYLAVMDIYWWSGQNKKGIAIGKKALSNQINNPEIGFKLGQAYKRNRNLKDSKRIIDSLLVLYPENKEYLNFKKNLKK
;
A
#
# COMPACT_ATOMS: atom_id res chain seq x y z
N MET A 1 12.76 16.11 -60.60
CA MET A 1 11.46 16.48 -59.98
C MET A 1 11.75 17.42 -58.83
N ASN A 2 11.66 18.73 -59.05
CA ASN A 2 11.93 19.76 -58.05
C ASN A 2 10.76 19.83 -57.05
N ILE A 3 10.91 19.20 -55.89
CA ILE A 3 9.97 19.35 -54.78
C ILE A 3 10.22 20.74 -54.17
N LYS A 4 9.45 21.75 -54.61
CA LYS A 4 9.37 23.05 -53.91
C LYS A 4 8.64 22.83 -52.58
N PHE A 5 9.39 22.60 -51.53
CA PHE A 5 8.87 22.51 -50.17
C PHE A 5 8.38 23.89 -49.70
N ASN A 6 7.07 24.06 -49.54
CA ASN A 6 6.48 25.28 -49.00
C ASN A 6 6.51 25.24 -47.46
N TYR A 7 7.70 25.40 -46.86
CA TYR A 7 7.94 25.28 -45.42
C TYR A 7 7.27 26.37 -44.57
N LYS A 8 6.95 27.54 -45.14
CA LYS A 8 6.63 28.76 -44.39
C LYS A 8 5.37 28.65 -43.51
N ASN A 9 4.29 28.06 -43.99
CA ASN A 9 3.02 28.05 -43.25
C ASN A 9 3.01 26.98 -42.13
N GLY A 10 3.53 25.78 -42.40
CA GLY A 10 3.56 24.71 -41.39
C GLY A 10 4.51 25.00 -40.23
N LEU A 11 5.66 25.62 -40.48
CA LEU A 11 6.60 26.00 -39.42
C LEU A 11 6.02 27.08 -38.50
N LEU A 12 5.24 28.02 -39.05
CA LEU A 12 4.56 29.03 -38.25
C LEU A 12 3.48 28.42 -37.35
N ASP A 13 2.67 27.49 -37.88
CA ASP A 13 1.71 26.69 -37.10
C ASP A 13 2.40 25.92 -35.96
N TYR A 14 3.57 25.34 -36.23
CA TYR A 14 4.38 24.66 -35.21
C TYR A 14 4.83 25.63 -34.11
N LEU A 15 5.38 26.79 -34.50
CA LEU A 15 5.80 27.82 -33.55
C LEU A 15 4.64 28.34 -32.70
N TYR A 16 3.47 28.59 -33.29
CA TYR A 16 2.27 28.99 -32.54
C TYR A 16 1.79 27.89 -31.60
N SER A 17 1.89 26.62 -32.01
CA SER A 17 1.56 25.48 -31.16
C SER A 17 2.49 25.40 -29.94
N THR A 18 3.79 25.64 -30.13
CA THR A 18 4.80 25.69 -29.05
C THR A 18 4.57 26.89 -28.11
N VAL A 19 4.33 28.08 -28.65
CA VAL A 19 4.03 29.28 -27.85
C VAL A 19 2.74 29.08 -27.06
N SER A 20 1.72 28.46 -27.64
CA SER A 20 0.49 28.15 -26.93
C SER A 20 0.71 27.17 -25.79
N LEU A 21 1.55 26.14 -25.97
CA LEU A 21 1.89 25.20 -24.89
C LEU A 21 2.60 25.93 -23.74
N LEU A 22 3.53 26.80 -24.08
CA LEU A 22 4.28 27.62 -23.12
C LEU A 22 3.35 28.52 -22.30
N LEU A 23 2.44 29.24 -22.96
CA LEU A 23 1.48 30.10 -22.27
C LEU A 23 0.55 29.31 -21.35
N ILE A 24 0.16 28.09 -21.75
CA ILE A 24 -0.58 27.19 -20.87
C ILE A 24 0.24 26.78 -19.65
N PHE A 25 1.51 26.41 -19.85
CA PHE A 25 2.37 26.02 -18.74
C PHE A 25 2.47 27.17 -17.72
N CYS A 26 2.71 28.41 -18.17
CA CYS A 26 2.74 29.59 -17.30
C CYS A 26 1.40 29.84 -16.57
N LEU A 27 0.26 29.65 -17.26
CA LEU A 27 -1.06 29.77 -16.63
C LEU A 27 -1.25 28.73 -15.53
N LEU A 28 -0.87 27.48 -15.79
CA LEU A 28 -0.93 26.40 -14.81
C LEU A 28 0.02 26.68 -13.62
N SER A 29 1.19 27.28 -13.86
CA SER A 29 2.11 27.70 -12.79
C SER A 29 1.47 28.69 -11.84
N PHE A 30 0.72 29.65 -12.38
CA PHE A 30 0.02 30.65 -11.60
C PHE A 30 -1.07 30.00 -10.74
N ILE A 31 -1.85 29.07 -11.31
CA ILE A 31 -2.89 28.32 -10.57
C ILE A 31 -2.27 27.54 -9.40
N GLU A 32 -1.12 26.89 -9.59
CA GLU A 32 -0.45 26.09 -8.56
C GLU A 32 0.00 26.94 -7.35
N ILE A 33 0.55 28.13 -7.59
CA ILE A 33 1.12 28.99 -6.53
C ILE A 33 0.10 30.01 -5.99
N PHE A 34 -1.05 30.21 -6.64
CA PHE A 34 -1.99 31.30 -6.34
C PHE A 34 -2.35 31.45 -4.85
N LYS A 35 -2.59 30.34 -4.14
CA LYS A 35 -2.97 30.38 -2.72
C LYS A 35 -1.84 30.85 -1.78
N ASN A 36 -0.59 30.59 -2.14
CA ASN A 36 0.61 30.88 -1.33
C ASN A 36 1.62 31.66 -2.17
N PHE A 37 1.19 32.79 -2.74
CA PHE A 37 1.99 33.52 -3.71
C PHE A 37 3.27 34.08 -3.08
N ASP A 38 4.41 33.67 -3.62
CA ASP A 38 5.73 34.24 -3.37
C ASP A 38 6.35 34.63 -4.71
N ALA A 39 6.74 35.90 -4.84
CA ALA A 39 7.20 36.44 -6.12
C ALA A 39 8.50 35.78 -6.62
N ALA A 40 9.40 35.39 -5.71
CA ALA A 40 10.65 34.74 -6.09
C ALA A 40 10.40 33.29 -6.53
N LEU A 41 9.63 32.52 -5.76
CA LEU A 41 9.25 31.14 -6.12
C LEU A 41 8.47 31.11 -7.43
N PHE A 42 7.56 32.07 -7.63
CA PHE A 42 6.82 32.22 -8.89
C PHE A 42 7.75 32.50 -10.07
N GLY A 43 8.74 33.39 -9.89
CA GLY A 43 9.76 33.66 -10.92
C GLY A 43 10.56 32.42 -11.32
N TYR A 44 11.07 31.66 -10.35
CA TYR A 44 11.77 30.40 -10.63
C TYR A 44 10.87 29.37 -11.32
N LYS A 45 9.61 29.27 -10.88
CA LYS A 45 8.65 28.33 -11.46
C LYS A 45 8.36 28.68 -12.92
N LEU A 46 8.06 29.94 -13.21
CA LEU A 46 7.83 30.42 -14.57
C LEU A 46 9.03 30.12 -15.46
N LEU A 47 10.25 30.37 -14.99
CA LEU A 47 11.47 30.09 -15.75
C LEU A 47 11.61 28.59 -16.08
N ASN A 48 11.36 27.71 -15.11
CA ASN A 48 11.42 26.25 -15.29
C ASN A 48 10.33 25.73 -16.23
N ASP A 49 9.09 26.22 -16.10
CA ASP A 49 7.96 25.85 -16.94
C ASP A 49 8.15 26.36 -18.38
N PHE A 50 8.66 27.57 -18.54
CA PHE A 50 9.02 28.16 -19.82
C PHE A 50 10.11 27.35 -20.53
N PHE A 51 11.20 27.02 -19.82
CA PHE A 51 12.29 26.21 -20.36
C PHE A 51 11.80 24.82 -20.80
N THR A 52 10.95 24.18 -19.98
CA THR A 52 10.41 22.86 -20.30
C THR A 52 9.55 22.90 -21.57
N ALA A 53 8.72 23.93 -21.75
CA ALA A 53 7.91 24.08 -22.95
C ALA A 53 8.77 24.27 -24.22
N ILE A 54 9.86 25.04 -24.14
CA ILE A 54 10.84 25.15 -25.24
C ILE A 54 11.46 23.80 -25.55
N LEU A 55 11.95 23.09 -24.52
CA LEU A 55 12.62 21.82 -24.71
C LEU A 55 11.71 20.80 -25.42
N ILE A 56 10.43 20.74 -25.03
CA ILE A 56 9.40 19.95 -25.72
C ILE A 56 9.30 20.40 -27.19
N GLY A 57 9.19 21.72 -27.43
CA GLY A 57 9.18 22.28 -28.78
C GLY A 57 10.43 21.96 -29.61
N LEU A 58 11.61 21.78 -29.00
CA LEU A 58 12.82 21.38 -29.72
C LEU A 58 12.86 19.87 -29.99
N VAL A 59 12.49 19.06 -29.00
CA VAL A 59 12.49 17.58 -29.09
C VAL A 59 11.50 17.09 -30.15
N PHE A 60 10.33 17.73 -30.27
CA PHE A 60 9.31 17.34 -31.25
C PHE A 60 9.49 17.99 -32.63
N LEU A 61 10.46 18.90 -32.81
CA LEU A 61 10.69 19.56 -34.10
C LEU A 61 11.13 18.57 -35.19
N PRO A 62 12.08 17.63 -34.97
CA PRO A 62 12.42 16.61 -35.95
C PRO A 62 11.21 15.73 -36.33
N VAL A 63 10.38 15.36 -35.35
CA VAL A 63 9.16 14.56 -35.59
C VAL A 63 8.18 15.33 -36.46
N PHE A 64 7.97 16.62 -36.18
CA PHE A 64 7.14 17.50 -36.99
C PHE A 64 7.65 17.60 -38.43
N LEU A 65 8.96 17.84 -38.62
CA LEU A 65 9.57 17.95 -39.95
C LEU A 65 9.42 16.64 -40.74
N LEU A 66 9.58 15.48 -40.10
CA LEU A 66 9.35 14.18 -40.73
C LEU A 66 7.89 13.99 -41.17
N LEU A 67 6.93 14.33 -40.31
CA LEU A 67 5.51 14.25 -40.64
C LEU A 67 5.12 15.25 -41.73
N GLN A 68 5.76 16.41 -41.79
CA GLN A 68 5.53 17.42 -42.81
C GLN A 68 5.96 16.93 -44.20
N ILE A 69 7.01 16.11 -44.29
CA ILE A 69 7.42 15.44 -45.54
C ILE A 69 6.30 14.54 -46.08
N ILE A 70 5.55 13.88 -45.19
CA ILE A 70 4.42 13.02 -45.56
C ILE A 70 3.19 13.86 -45.92
N SER A 71 2.78 14.77 -45.02
CA SER A 71 1.67 15.68 -45.24
C SER A 71 1.74 16.86 -44.26
N ASN A 72 1.74 18.07 -44.82
CA ASN A 72 1.80 19.30 -44.02
C ASN A 72 0.63 19.41 -43.03
N LYS A 73 -0.59 19.04 -43.47
CA LYS A 73 -1.78 19.05 -42.61
C LYS A 73 -1.66 18.01 -41.49
N LEU A 74 -1.10 16.84 -41.79
CA LEU A 74 -0.90 15.78 -40.81
C LEU A 74 0.08 16.20 -39.72
N GLY A 75 1.24 16.75 -40.10
CA GLY A 75 2.25 17.23 -39.13
C GLY A 75 1.70 18.26 -38.16
N VAL A 76 0.96 19.26 -38.66
CA VAL A 76 0.34 20.30 -37.81
C VAL A 76 -0.72 19.71 -36.88
N VAL A 77 -1.57 18.82 -37.38
CA VAL A 77 -2.64 18.19 -36.57
C VAL A 77 -2.06 17.32 -35.47
N VAL A 78 -1.07 16.48 -35.80
CA VAL A 78 -0.42 15.58 -34.83
C VAL A 78 0.26 16.37 -33.71
N VAL A 79 1.01 17.43 -34.04
CA VAL A 79 1.65 18.29 -33.01
C VAL A 79 0.62 18.96 -32.12
N LYS A 80 -0.46 19.51 -32.68
CA LYS A 80 -1.54 20.14 -31.89
C LYS A 80 -2.17 19.14 -30.92
N ILE A 81 -2.44 17.91 -31.36
CA ILE A 81 -2.98 16.85 -30.50
C ILE A 81 -1.97 16.48 -29.41
N LEU A 82 -0.71 16.24 -29.78
CA LEU A 82 0.33 15.81 -28.84
C LEU A 82 0.62 16.87 -27.78
N PHE A 83 0.77 18.15 -28.15
CA PHE A 83 0.97 19.24 -27.18
C PHE A 83 -0.26 19.45 -26.30
N CYS A 84 -1.47 19.25 -26.83
CA CYS A 84 -2.67 19.27 -26.01
C CYS A 84 -2.68 18.13 -24.96
N ILE A 85 -2.27 16.91 -25.34
CA ILE A 85 -2.13 15.79 -24.40
C ILE A 85 -1.07 16.11 -23.34
N ILE A 86 0.08 16.68 -23.73
CA ILE A 86 1.14 17.10 -22.81
C ILE A 86 0.63 18.14 -21.82
N ALA A 87 -0.16 19.12 -22.27
CA ALA A 87 -0.78 20.11 -21.39
C ALA A 87 -1.74 19.45 -20.38
N ILE A 88 -2.54 18.48 -20.80
CA ILE A 88 -3.43 17.71 -19.92
C ILE A 88 -2.62 16.93 -18.88
N VAL A 89 -1.53 16.26 -19.29
CA VAL A 89 -0.65 15.52 -18.38
C VAL A 89 -0.03 16.47 -17.36
N GLN A 90 0.50 17.62 -17.78
CA GLN A 90 1.04 18.63 -16.86
C GLN A 90 -0.02 19.09 -15.85
N MET A 91 -1.25 19.36 -16.30
CA MET A 91 -2.36 19.74 -15.40
C MET A 91 -2.67 18.64 -14.38
N ALA A 92 -2.70 17.37 -14.81
CA ALA A 92 -2.93 16.24 -13.90
C ALA A 92 -1.81 16.09 -12.86
N LEU A 93 -0.55 16.25 -13.28
CA LEU A 93 0.62 16.21 -12.38
C LEU A 93 0.63 17.37 -11.38
N ILE A 94 0.19 18.56 -11.78
CA ILE A 94 -0.01 19.69 -10.87
C ILE A 94 -1.13 19.38 -9.88
N GLY A 95 -2.25 18.83 -10.34
CA GLY A 95 -3.34 18.38 -9.46
C GLY A 95 -2.85 17.40 -8.41
N TYR A 96 -2.10 16.37 -8.83
CA TYR A 96 -1.45 15.43 -7.91
C TYR A 96 -0.52 16.14 -6.90
N SER A 97 0.29 17.08 -7.37
CA SER A 97 1.24 17.80 -6.51
C SER A 97 0.57 18.73 -5.50
N ILE A 98 -0.55 19.36 -5.85
CA ILE A 98 -1.34 20.17 -4.92
C ILE A 98 -1.99 19.30 -3.85
N THR A 99 -2.50 18.12 -4.23
CA THR A 99 -3.17 17.20 -3.29
C THR A 99 -2.20 16.48 -2.37
N THR A 100 -1.05 16.04 -2.88
CA THR A 100 -0.08 15.21 -2.12
C THR A 100 1.08 16.00 -1.55
N HIS A 101 1.22 17.28 -1.94
CA HIS A 101 2.38 18.13 -1.68
C HIS A 101 3.71 17.62 -2.29
N LEU A 102 3.64 16.66 -3.21
CA LEU A 102 4.79 15.92 -3.74
C LEU A 102 4.69 15.80 -5.26
N ASN A 103 5.83 15.79 -5.95
CA ASN A 103 5.84 15.60 -7.39
C ASN A 103 5.78 14.09 -7.69
N LEU A 104 4.88 13.69 -8.59
CA LEU A 104 4.81 12.31 -9.07
C LEU A 104 6.06 11.99 -9.91
N GLY A 105 6.72 10.88 -9.62
CA GLY A 105 8.00 10.49 -10.21
C GLY A 105 8.00 9.05 -10.70
N ALA A 106 9.15 8.38 -10.54
CA ALA A 106 9.34 6.98 -10.91
C ALA A 106 8.44 6.03 -10.13
N ASP A 107 7.90 6.48 -9.00
CA ASP A 107 6.96 5.74 -8.19
C ASP A 107 5.69 5.34 -8.95
N LEU A 108 5.29 6.09 -9.97
CA LEU A 108 4.22 5.72 -10.90
C LEU A 108 4.41 4.30 -11.50
N LEU A 109 5.66 3.87 -11.71
CA LEU A 109 6.00 2.57 -12.29
C LEU A 109 5.97 1.43 -11.26
N GLY A 110 5.96 1.75 -9.97
CA GLY A 110 5.98 0.77 -8.88
C GLY A 110 4.60 0.27 -8.46
N TYR A 111 3.52 0.92 -8.89
CA TYR A 111 2.14 0.53 -8.57
C TYR A 111 1.49 -0.26 -9.71
N SER A 112 0.68 -1.25 -9.36
CA SER A 112 -0.17 -1.92 -10.34
C SER A 112 -1.29 -0.99 -10.82
N PHE A 113 -1.85 -1.24 -12.01
CA PHE A 113 -3.01 -0.49 -12.49
C PHE A 113 -4.19 -0.58 -11.52
N ASN A 114 -4.38 -1.75 -10.88
CA ASN A 114 -5.46 -1.95 -9.92
C ASN A 114 -5.28 -1.13 -8.64
N ASP A 115 -4.05 -1.06 -8.11
CA ASP A 115 -3.76 -0.24 -6.92
C ASP A 115 -3.94 1.25 -7.22
N MET A 116 -3.47 1.69 -8.40
CA MET A 116 -3.68 3.07 -8.86
C MET A 116 -5.16 3.37 -9.01
N TYR A 117 -5.93 2.51 -9.67
CA TYR A 117 -7.37 2.68 -9.85
C TYR A 117 -8.11 2.76 -8.51
N THR A 118 -7.81 1.83 -7.60
CA THR A 118 -8.38 1.78 -6.26
C THR A 118 -8.07 3.06 -5.48
N THR A 119 -6.81 3.48 -5.46
CA THR A 119 -6.37 4.70 -4.76
C THR A 119 -7.05 5.94 -5.33
N VAL A 120 -7.06 6.11 -6.65
CA VAL A 120 -7.64 7.30 -7.30
C VAL A 120 -9.16 7.37 -7.08
N THR A 121 -9.86 6.25 -7.22
CA THR A 121 -11.32 6.18 -7.02
C THR A 121 -11.71 6.34 -5.56
N ALA A 122 -10.84 5.98 -4.62
CA ALA A 122 -11.03 6.25 -3.20
C ALA A 122 -10.91 7.75 -2.86
N SER A 123 -9.92 8.42 -3.44
CA SER A 123 -9.58 9.82 -3.11
C SER A 123 -10.40 10.87 -3.86
N LEU A 124 -10.91 10.58 -5.05
CA LEU A 124 -11.63 11.57 -5.88
C LEU A 124 -13.14 11.40 -5.82
N SER A 125 -13.85 12.50 -5.55
CA SER A 125 -15.28 12.59 -5.86
C SER A 125 -15.45 12.86 -7.36
N ILE A 126 -16.08 11.90 -8.03
CA ILE A 126 -16.36 12.00 -9.47
C ILE A 126 -17.57 12.92 -9.65
N SER A 127 -17.33 14.15 -10.09
CA SER A 127 -18.37 15.12 -10.42
C SER A 127 -18.16 15.67 -11.84
N PHE A 128 -19.19 16.26 -12.43
CA PHE A 128 -19.05 16.96 -13.73
C PHE A 128 -17.95 18.04 -13.68
N LEU A 129 -17.81 18.74 -12.54
CA LEU A 129 -16.79 19.77 -12.36
C LEU A 129 -15.37 19.20 -12.41
N THR A 130 -15.17 17.95 -12.00
CA THR A 130 -13.87 17.27 -12.03
C THR A 130 -13.34 17.10 -13.46
N PHE A 131 -14.24 16.92 -14.45
CA PHE A 131 -13.88 16.76 -15.86
C PHE A 131 -13.80 18.08 -16.63
N LEU A 132 -14.38 19.16 -16.10
CA LEU A 132 -14.46 20.45 -16.78
C LEU A 132 -13.06 21.01 -17.17
N PRO A 133 -12.01 20.95 -16.33
CA PRO A 133 -10.67 21.40 -16.72
C PRO A 133 -10.11 20.64 -17.95
N PHE A 134 -10.42 19.35 -18.08
CA PHE A 134 -9.96 18.51 -19.20
C PHE A 134 -10.63 18.87 -20.53
N VAL A 135 -11.78 19.55 -20.49
CA VAL A 135 -12.47 20.07 -21.68
C VAL A 135 -12.06 21.51 -21.96
N ILE A 136 -11.96 22.35 -20.93
CA ILE A 136 -11.59 23.76 -21.06
C ILE A 136 -10.16 23.92 -21.56
N LEU A 137 -9.21 23.13 -21.04
CA LEU A 137 -7.79 23.27 -21.37
C LEU A 137 -7.49 23.08 -22.87
N PRO A 138 -8.01 22.03 -23.55
CA PRO A 138 -7.89 21.91 -25.01
C PRO A 138 -8.51 23.07 -25.79
N LEU A 139 -9.67 23.57 -25.36
CA LEU A 139 -10.33 24.70 -26.02
C LEU A 139 -9.49 25.97 -25.88
N PHE A 140 -8.89 26.19 -24.72
CA PHE A 140 -8.00 27.31 -24.45
C PHE A 140 -6.71 27.22 -25.26
N TYR A 141 -6.11 26.03 -25.35
CA TYR A 141 -4.95 25.74 -26.21
C TYR A 141 -5.22 26.11 -27.68
N ILE A 142 -6.32 25.60 -28.24
CA ILE A 142 -6.69 25.90 -29.63
C ILE A 142 -7.05 27.39 -29.79
N GLY A 143 -7.68 27.99 -28.77
CA GLY A 143 -8.03 29.40 -28.72
C GLY A 143 -6.81 30.33 -28.81
N ILE A 144 -5.74 30.04 -28.06
CA ILE A 144 -4.48 30.79 -28.13
C ILE A 144 -3.86 30.68 -29.52
N ILE A 145 -3.83 29.49 -30.13
CA ILE A 145 -3.32 29.32 -31.50
C ILE A 145 -4.10 30.18 -32.49
N ARG A 146 -5.44 30.19 -32.40
CA ARG A 146 -6.29 31.04 -33.25
C ARG A 146 -6.03 32.52 -33.02
N LEU A 147 -5.84 32.95 -31.77
CA LEU A 147 -5.49 34.32 -31.42
C LEU A 147 -4.12 34.72 -32.02
N LEU A 148 -3.12 33.85 -31.96
CA LEU A 148 -1.81 34.09 -32.57
C LEU A 148 -1.90 34.26 -34.09
N HIS A 149 -2.73 33.46 -34.78
CA HIS A 149 -3.01 33.66 -36.21
C HIS A 149 -3.72 34.98 -36.50
N PHE A 150 -4.69 35.37 -35.66
CA PHE A 150 -5.40 36.64 -35.80
C PHE A 150 -4.44 37.85 -35.66
N LEU A 151 -3.45 37.75 -34.77
CA LEU A 151 -2.42 38.77 -34.55
C LEU A 151 -1.24 38.68 -35.54
N GLY A 152 -1.16 37.62 -36.34
CA GLY A 152 0.02 37.18 -37.08
C GLY A 152 0.58 38.17 -38.11
N SER A 153 -0.20 39.15 -38.59
CA SER A 153 0.31 40.22 -39.47
C SER A 153 1.27 41.19 -38.75
N LYS A 154 1.33 41.17 -37.42
CA LYS A 154 2.18 42.05 -36.58
C LYS A 154 3.32 41.33 -35.84
N ILE A 155 3.36 40.00 -35.86
CA ILE A 155 4.29 39.20 -35.04
C ILE A 155 5.35 38.52 -35.93
N ASN A 156 6.60 38.97 -35.84
CA ASN A 156 7.73 38.40 -36.59
C ASN A 156 8.22 37.09 -35.93
N TYR A 157 8.21 35.97 -36.67
CA TYR A 157 8.66 34.66 -36.19
C TYR A 157 10.13 34.66 -35.71
N ILE A 158 10.97 35.55 -36.25
CA ILE A 158 12.37 35.73 -35.82
C ILE A 158 12.42 36.28 -34.39
N ILE A 159 11.50 37.18 -34.02
CA ILE A 159 11.40 37.73 -32.67
C ILE A 159 10.97 36.65 -31.69
N ILE A 160 10.01 35.79 -32.06
CA ILE A 160 9.61 34.64 -31.23
C ILE A 160 10.82 33.72 -30.98
N LEU A 161 11.55 33.36 -32.04
CA LEU A 161 12.75 32.51 -31.93
C LEU A 161 13.83 33.14 -31.05
N LEU A 162 14.08 34.45 -31.19
CA LEU A 162 15.02 35.18 -30.34
C LEU A 162 14.59 35.22 -28.87
N VAL A 163 13.31 35.48 -28.60
CA VAL A 163 12.76 35.48 -27.23
C VAL A 163 12.93 34.10 -26.61
N LEU A 164 12.58 33.03 -27.34
CA LEU A 164 12.75 31.65 -26.86
C LEU A 164 14.23 31.28 -26.63
N LEU A 165 15.14 31.79 -27.47
CA LEU A 165 16.58 31.56 -27.32
C LEU A 165 17.14 32.29 -26.09
N ILE A 166 16.83 33.58 -25.94
CA ILE A 166 17.34 34.42 -24.84
C ILE A 166 16.87 33.88 -23.48
N THR A 167 15.60 33.53 -23.38
CA THR A 167 15.01 32.94 -22.18
C THR A 167 15.57 31.54 -21.87
N GLY A 168 15.84 30.72 -22.90
CA GLY A 168 16.57 29.47 -22.75
C GLY A 168 17.98 29.66 -22.18
N LEU A 169 18.71 30.67 -22.64
CA LEU A 169 20.04 31.04 -22.14
C LEU A 169 19.98 31.58 -20.70
N LEU A 170 18.96 32.37 -20.35
CA LEU A 170 18.77 32.89 -18.99
C LEU A 170 18.63 31.76 -17.95
N ASN A 171 17.99 30.65 -18.31
CA ASN A 171 17.86 29.49 -17.42
C ASN A 171 19.19 28.78 -17.12
N LEU A 172 20.22 28.96 -17.95
CA LEU A 172 21.56 28.42 -17.69
C LEU A 172 22.38 29.28 -16.72
N ILE A 173 22.02 30.57 -16.59
CA ILE A 173 22.75 31.56 -15.80
C ILE A 173 22.13 31.71 -14.41
N ILE A 174 20.79 31.65 -14.32
CA ILE A 174 20.07 31.80 -13.05
C ILE A 174 20.17 30.49 -12.26
N PRO A 175 20.75 30.48 -11.04
CA PRO A 175 20.79 29.29 -10.21
C PRO A 175 19.37 28.84 -9.89
N GLY A 176 18.97 27.68 -10.42
CA GLY A 176 17.65 27.12 -10.13
C GLY A 176 17.50 26.74 -8.66
N THR A 177 16.29 26.91 -8.11
CA THR A 177 15.96 26.36 -6.79
C THR A 177 15.56 24.89 -6.93
N LYS A 178 16.02 24.03 -6.03
CA LYS A 178 15.64 22.60 -6.00
C LYS A 178 14.31 22.32 -5.29
N LYS A 179 13.59 23.35 -4.86
CA LYS A 179 12.34 23.18 -4.10
C LYS A 179 11.27 22.52 -5.01
N PRO A 180 10.52 21.51 -4.53
CA PRO A 180 9.53 20.81 -5.35
C PRO A 180 8.46 21.71 -6.01
N ILE A 181 8.10 22.81 -5.34
CA ILE A 181 7.10 23.78 -5.82
C ILE A 181 7.56 24.55 -7.07
N THR A 182 8.87 24.78 -7.23
CA THR A 182 9.43 25.54 -8.36
C THR A 182 9.72 24.66 -9.57
N GLN A 183 9.69 23.33 -9.42
CA GLN A 183 9.94 22.39 -10.50
C GLN A 183 8.75 22.27 -11.46
N ASN A 184 9.04 22.14 -12.76
CA ASN A 184 8.05 21.67 -13.73
C ASN A 184 7.77 20.18 -13.48
N LYS A 185 6.49 19.81 -13.30
CA LYS A 185 6.10 18.46 -12.88
C LYS A 185 6.39 17.39 -13.92
N LEU A 186 6.17 17.68 -15.22
CA LEU A 186 6.50 16.76 -16.31
C LEU A 186 8.02 16.54 -16.43
N ASN A 187 8.82 17.60 -16.33
CA ASN A 187 10.28 17.48 -16.32
C ASN A 187 10.76 16.68 -15.12
N PHE A 188 10.18 16.92 -13.93
CA PHE A 188 10.46 16.14 -12.73
C PHE A 188 10.15 14.65 -12.96
N LEU A 189 8.95 14.31 -13.43
CA LEU A 189 8.54 12.93 -13.70
C LEU A 189 9.53 12.20 -14.62
N ILE A 190 9.89 12.82 -15.75
CA ILE A 190 10.81 12.22 -16.72
C ILE A 190 12.22 12.06 -16.12
N SER A 191 12.74 13.10 -15.48
CA SER A 191 14.08 13.07 -14.87
C SER A 191 14.18 12.05 -13.75
N ASP A 192 13.13 11.90 -12.94
CA ASP A 192 13.09 10.93 -11.87
C ASP A 192 12.98 9.49 -12.41
N ILE A 193 12.18 9.24 -13.44
CA ILE A 193 12.13 7.92 -14.11
C ILE A 193 13.51 7.54 -14.66
N ILE A 194 14.22 8.47 -15.31
CA ILE A 194 15.57 8.22 -15.84
C ILE A 194 16.54 7.92 -14.69
N ARG A 195 16.49 8.71 -13.62
CA ARG A 195 17.31 8.51 -12.42
C ARG A 195 17.08 7.13 -11.80
N ALA A 196 15.82 6.76 -11.56
CA ALA A 196 15.47 5.45 -10.98
C ALA A 196 15.96 4.29 -11.85
N LYS A 197 15.81 4.38 -13.18
CA LYS A 197 16.33 3.36 -14.11
C LYS A 197 17.85 3.25 -14.06
N ASN A 198 18.57 4.37 -14.00
CA ASN A 198 20.02 4.38 -13.87
C ASN A 198 20.47 3.80 -12.53
N ASP A 199 19.80 4.16 -11.44
CA ASP A 199 20.07 3.62 -10.10
C ASP A 199 19.87 2.09 -10.08
N ASN A 200 18.79 1.60 -10.67
CA ASN A 200 18.52 0.17 -10.75
C ASN A 200 19.57 -0.54 -11.62
N ALA A 201 19.95 0.03 -12.77
CA ALA A 201 21.02 -0.52 -13.61
C ALA A 201 22.35 -0.60 -12.86
N ASN A 202 22.72 0.45 -12.12
CA ASN A 202 23.94 0.49 -11.30
C ASN A 202 23.89 -0.48 -10.11
N ALA A 203 22.70 -0.75 -9.57
CA ALA A 203 22.51 -1.71 -8.48
C ALA A 203 22.50 -3.17 -8.95
N ILE A 204 22.19 -3.43 -10.23
CA ILE A 204 22.11 -4.77 -10.85
C ILE A 204 23.44 -5.19 -11.51
N ASP A 205 24.45 -4.31 -11.56
CA ASP A 205 25.74 -4.57 -12.20
C ASP A 205 26.30 -5.97 -11.89
N GLY A 206 26.51 -6.77 -12.96
CA GLY A 206 26.75 -8.21 -12.90
C GLY A 206 28.05 -8.64 -12.23
N ASN A 207 28.93 -7.69 -11.90
CA ASN A 207 30.20 -7.93 -11.23
C ASN A 207 30.15 -7.73 -9.70
N ILE A 208 28.97 -7.53 -9.10
CA ILE A 208 28.85 -7.36 -7.65
C ILE A 208 29.00 -8.73 -6.94
N SER A 209 30.17 -8.96 -6.35
CA SER A 209 30.41 -10.08 -5.44
C SER A 209 30.53 -9.61 -3.99
N PHE A 210 29.77 -10.20 -3.08
CA PHE A 210 29.94 -10.02 -1.63
C PHE A 210 30.91 -11.06 -1.07
N LYS A 211 31.53 -10.75 0.09
CA LYS A 211 32.45 -11.68 0.76
C LYS A 211 31.79 -13.01 1.15
N LYS A 212 30.50 -12.95 1.51
CA LYS A 212 29.66 -14.11 1.84
C LYS A 212 28.58 -14.24 0.76
N GLU A 213 28.24 -15.47 0.40
CA GLU A 213 27.12 -15.75 -0.52
C GLU A 213 25.79 -15.21 0.03
N PHE A 214 25.60 -15.32 1.36
CA PHE A 214 24.51 -14.73 2.14
C PHE A 214 25.09 -13.62 3.03
N PRO A 215 25.07 -12.34 2.58
CA PRO A 215 25.75 -11.25 3.28
C PRO A 215 25.16 -10.91 4.65
N LEU A 216 23.88 -11.23 4.87
CA LEU A 216 23.19 -10.96 6.13
C LEU A 216 23.33 -12.08 7.16
N ASP A 217 23.82 -13.26 6.77
CA ASP A 217 24.05 -14.38 7.67
C ASP A 217 25.12 -14.02 8.72
N GLU A 218 24.65 -13.66 9.91
CA GLU A 218 25.48 -13.37 11.07
C GLU A 218 25.12 -14.28 12.26
N ASN A 219 26.08 -14.49 13.15
CA ASN A 219 25.86 -15.29 14.36
C ASN A 219 24.83 -14.61 15.26
N ALA A 220 23.78 -15.34 15.67
CA ALA A 220 22.69 -14.76 16.44
C ALA A 220 23.12 -14.17 17.79
N GLU A 221 24.20 -14.69 18.39
CA GLU A 221 24.80 -14.18 19.64
C GLU A 221 25.32 -12.75 19.52
N MET A 222 25.52 -12.24 18.30
CA MET A 222 25.92 -10.85 18.06
C MET A 222 24.79 -9.86 18.34
N ASN A 223 23.52 -10.30 18.32
CA ASN A 223 22.36 -9.47 18.61
C ASN A 223 22.14 -9.39 20.12
N LYS A 224 22.54 -8.27 20.73
CA LYS A 224 22.42 -8.05 22.18
C LYS A 224 20.96 -7.91 22.59
N ASP A 225 20.61 -8.48 23.74
CA ASP A 225 19.33 -8.23 24.37
C ASP A 225 19.32 -6.83 24.99
N VAL A 226 18.63 -5.90 24.34
CA VAL A 226 18.47 -4.51 24.78
C VAL A 226 17.20 -4.28 25.59
N LEU A 227 16.25 -5.23 25.60
CA LEU A 227 14.95 -5.06 26.23
C LEU A 227 14.86 -5.75 27.59
N GLY A 228 15.60 -6.84 27.84
CA GLY A 228 15.55 -7.65 29.07
C GLY A 228 15.63 -6.83 30.35
N SER A 229 16.44 -5.76 30.35
CA SER A 229 16.62 -4.89 31.51
C SER A 229 15.37 -4.07 31.90
N PHE A 230 14.33 -4.02 31.07
CA PHE A 230 13.08 -3.28 31.29
C PHE A 230 11.92 -4.15 31.77
N PHE A 231 12.03 -5.46 31.64
CA PHE A 231 10.94 -6.40 31.91
C PHE A 231 11.16 -7.20 33.19
N THR A 232 10.05 -7.62 33.80
CA THR A 232 9.96 -8.72 34.75
C THR A 232 9.77 -10.01 33.94
N ILE A 233 10.69 -10.96 34.11
CA ILE A 233 10.77 -12.17 33.28
C ILE A 233 10.27 -13.39 34.04
N ASN A 234 9.30 -14.09 33.45
CA ASN A 234 8.93 -15.45 33.83
C ASN A 234 9.33 -16.41 32.71
N LYS A 235 10.42 -17.17 32.89
CA LYS A 235 10.98 -18.05 31.85
C LYS A 235 10.02 -19.17 31.42
N GLU A 236 9.12 -19.59 32.32
CA GLU A 236 8.20 -20.70 32.08
C GLU A 236 6.98 -20.28 31.24
N GLN A 237 6.68 -18.97 31.18
CA GLN A 237 5.50 -18.46 30.50
C GLN A 237 5.87 -17.36 29.51
N SER A 238 6.06 -17.74 28.25
CA SER A 238 6.30 -16.79 27.16
C SER A 238 5.13 -15.79 27.03
N PRO A 239 5.39 -14.50 26.77
CA PRO A 239 4.35 -13.49 26.71
C PRO A 239 3.60 -13.53 25.37
N ASN A 240 2.36 -13.06 25.38
CA ASN A 240 1.67 -12.67 24.16
C ASN A 240 2.29 -11.39 23.61
N ILE A 241 2.29 -11.24 22.29
CA ILE A 241 2.82 -10.05 21.61
C ILE A 241 1.72 -9.50 20.71
N VAL A 242 1.36 -8.24 20.91
CA VAL A 242 0.30 -7.55 20.17
C VAL A 242 0.91 -6.33 19.49
N PHE A 243 1.06 -6.41 18.17
CA PHE A 243 1.40 -5.28 17.33
C PHE A 243 0.14 -4.49 16.99
N ILE A 244 0.21 -3.18 17.21
CA ILE A 244 -0.82 -2.22 16.79
C ILE A 244 -0.12 -1.23 15.86
N ILE A 245 -0.34 -1.42 14.57
CA ILE A 245 0.22 -0.60 13.50
C ILE A 245 -0.87 0.36 13.06
N ILE A 246 -0.65 1.65 13.28
CA ILE A 246 -1.66 2.70 13.12
C ILE A 246 -1.43 3.42 11.79
N GLU A 247 -2.39 3.29 10.88
CA GLU A 247 -2.39 3.92 9.56
C GLU A 247 -2.14 5.44 9.65
N GLY A 248 -1.17 5.93 8.89
CA GLY A 248 -0.88 7.36 8.73
C GLY A 248 -0.43 8.10 10.00
N LEU A 249 -0.16 7.40 11.10
CA LEU A 249 0.20 8.03 12.37
C LEU A 249 1.67 8.51 12.38
N GLY A 250 1.88 9.74 11.91
CA GLY A 250 3.17 10.44 12.05
C GLY A 250 3.37 11.08 13.43
N ARG A 251 4.64 11.29 13.81
CA ARG A 251 5.01 11.95 15.07
C ARG A 251 4.62 13.45 15.11
N ASP A 252 4.35 14.03 13.94
CA ASP A 252 3.76 15.37 13.81
C ASP A 252 2.40 15.49 14.52
N PHE A 253 1.66 14.39 14.69
CA PHE A 253 0.30 14.39 15.26
C PHE A 253 0.24 14.02 16.75
N THR A 254 1.34 13.51 17.32
CA THR A 254 1.40 13.03 18.70
C THR A 254 2.38 13.84 19.54
N ASP A 255 2.25 13.73 20.86
CA ASP A 255 3.16 14.32 21.86
C ASP A 255 3.33 15.84 21.62
N ASP A 256 4.54 16.34 21.36
CA ASP A 256 4.79 17.77 21.09
C ASP A 256 4.89 18.12 19.59
N GLY A 257 4.35 17.26 18.71
CA GLY A 257 4.38 17.47 17.26
C GLY A 257 3.62 18.73 16.79
N GLU A 258 3.91 19.20 15.58
CA GLU A 258 3.34 20.45 15.04
C GLU A 258 1.80 20.45 14.97
N TYR A 259 1.19 19.28 14.76
CA TYR A 259 -0.26 19.08 14.64
C TYR A 259 -0.84 18.32 15.85
N SER A 260 -0.19 18.41 17.01
CA SER A 260 -0.55 17.70 18.24
C SER A 260 -1.85 18.20 18.91
N GLY A 261 -2.34 17.40 19.87
CA GLY A 261 -3.54 17.65 20.67
C GLY A 261 -4.77 16.82 20.30
N PHE A 262 -4.61 15.86 19.37
CA PHE A 262 -5.70 15.02 18.86
C PHE A 262 -5.48 13.53 19.15
N THR A 263 -4.46 13.18 19.94
CA THR A 263 -4.12 11.80 20.35
C THR A 263 -3.88 11.66 21.86
N PRO A 264 -4.81 12.12 22.71
CA PRO A 264 -4.58 12.21 24.16
C PRO A 264 -4.27 10.87 24.84
N TYR A 265 -4.78 9.74 24.34
CA TYR A 265 -4.46 8.43 24.89
C TYR A 265 -3.02 8.00 24.56
N LEU A 266 -2.60 8.10 23.30
CA LEU A 266 -1.22 7.84 22.87
C LEU A 266 -0.23 8.76 23.60
N ASP A 267 -0.55 10.03 23.76
CA ASP A 267 0.28 10.99 24.51
C ASP A 267 0.44 10.54 25.97
N SER A 268 -0.62 9.99 26.57
CA SER A 268 -0.56 9.44 27.94
C SER A 268 0.31 8.18 28.05
N LEU A 269 0.52 7.44 26.95
CA LEU A 269 1.35 6.23 26.92
C LEU A 269 2.84 6.52 26.90
N THR A 270 3.28 7.72 26.46
CA THR A 270 4.70 8.12 26.44
C THR A 270 5.39 7.90 27.79
N LYS A 271 4.70 8.20 28.90
CA LYS A 271 5.21 8.04 30.28
C LYS A 271 5.02 6.65 30.87
N LYS A 272 4.19 5.82 30.24
CA LYS A 272 3.82 4.46 30.70
C LYS A 272 4.53 3.35 29.92
N SER A 273 5.37 3.71 28.94
CA SER A 273 5.98 2.79 27.99
C SER A 273 7.51 2.96 27.96
N ILE A 274 8.19 2.08 27.24
CA ILE A 274 9.46 2.43 26.62
C ILE A 274 9.11 3.15 25.32
N TYR A 275 9.39 4.44 25.22
CA TYR A 275 8.95 5.31 24.13
C TYR A 275 10.15 5.89 23.41
N TRP A 276 10.20 5.75 22.08
CA TRP A 276 11.20 6.37 21.23
C TRP A 276 10.63 7.63 20.60
N SER A 277 11.21 8.79 20.93
CA SER A 277 10.80 10.06 20.35
C SER A 277 11.34 10.25 18.94
N ASN A 278 12.47 9.61 18.61
CA ASN A 278 13.16 9.72 17.33
C ASN A 278 13.16 8.37 16.61
N PHE A 279 12.01 8.00 16.05
CA PHE A 279 11.81 6.70 15.43
C PHE A 279 11.27 6.83 14.01
N VAL A 280 11.80 6.03 13.08
CA VAL A 280 11.46 6.16 11.66
C VAL A 280 10.86 4.88 11.08
N SER A 281 9.76 5.05 10.37
CA SER A 281 9.28 4.06 9.41
C SER A 281 10.28 3.91 8.27
N ASN A 282 10.52 2.68 7.81
CA ASN A 282 11.45 2.43 6.70
C ASN A 282 10.84 2.76 5.33
N ALA A 283 9.53 2.95 5.25
CA ALA A 283 8.83 3.34 4.03
C ALA A 283 7.85 4.48 4.29
N GLY A 284 7.64 5.33 3.28
CA GLY A 284 6.69 6.44 3.36
C GLY A 284 5.23 6.04 3.11
N ARG A 285 4.92 4.76 2.97
CA ARG A 285 3.59 4.19 2.68
C ARG A 285 3.47 2.81 3.34
N THR A 286 2.25 2.33 3.54
CA THR A 286 1.91 1.09 4.25
C THR A 286 2.64 -0.16 3.76
N PHE A 287 2.91 -0.29 2.45
CA PHE A 287 3.53 -1.49 1.86
C PHE A 287 4.87 -1.90 2.50
N GLY A 288 5.61 -0.97 3.11
CA GLY A 288 6.89 -1.27 3.75
C GLY A 288 6.78 -1.65 5.23
N ALA A 289 5.63 -1.47 5.88
CA ALA A 289 5.49 -1.65 7.32
C ALA A 289 5.67 -3.11 7.73
N LEU A 290 4.96 -4.05 7.10
CA LEU A 290 5.04 -5.48 7.46
C LEU A 290 6.43 -6.08 7.22
N PRO A 291 7.07 -5.94 6.03
CA PRO A 291 8.40 -6.50 5.81
C PRO A 291 9.46 -5.94 6.76
N SER A 292 9.40 -4.64 7.06
CA SER A 292 10.37 -3.99 7.95
C SER A 292 10.15 -4.39 9.41
N LEU A 293 8.91 -4.26 9.93
CA LEU A 293 8.61 -4.56 11.33
C LEU A 293 8.73 -6.05 11.64
N MET A 294 8.30 -6.92 10.74
CA MET A 294 8.22 -8.36 11.00
C MET A 294 9.48 -9.11 10.58
N GLY A 295 10.31 -8.60 9.67
CA GLY A 295 11.44 -9.38 9.17
C GLY A 295 12.76 -8.65 9.04
N SER A 296 12.83 -7.34 9.34
CA SER A 296 14.06 -6.56 9.08
C SER A 296 14.58 -6.80 7.65
N LEU A 297 13.68 -6.75 6.67
CA LEU A 297 13.93 -7.18 5.29
C LEU A 297 14.36 -6.01 4.38
N PRO A 298 15.11 -6.30 3.30
CA PRO A 298 15.37 -5.33 2.25
C PRO A 298 14.06 -4.87 1.57
N PHE A 299 14.14 -3.83 0.73
CA PHE A 299 12.98 -3.26 0.06
C PHE A 299 12.62 -3.95 -1.27
N GLY A 300 13.55 -4.56 -1.98
CA GLY A 300 13.35 -4.90 -3.40
C GLY A 300 13.27 -3.65 -4.28
N GLU A 301 12.93 -3.84 -5.56
CA GLU A 301 12.81 -2.72 -6.52
C GLU A 301 11.55 -1.89 -6.24
N ASN A 302 10.38 -2.54 -6.25
CA ASN A 302 9.08 -1.87 -6.09
C ASN A 302 8.44 -2.04 -4.70
N GLY A 303 9.20 -2.56 -3.73
CA GLY A 303 8.69 -2.96 -2.42
C GLY A 303 8.75 -4.48 -2.24
N PHE A 304 8.99 -4.93 -1.01
CA PHE A 304 9.34 -6.33 -0.76
C PHE A 304 8.18 -7.28 -1.06
N MET A 305 6.96 -6.86 -0.68
CA MET A 305 5.74 -7.64 -0.92
C MET A 305 5.36 -7.72 -2.40
N GLU A 306 5.93 -6.87 -3.26
CA GLU A 306 5.76 -6.92 -4.72
C GLU A 306 6.63 -7.97 -5.41
N LEU A 307 7.60 -8.57 -4.70
CA LEU A 307 8.47 -9.60 -5.27
C LEU A 307 7.69 -10.91 -5.45
N ASN A 308 7.80 -11.51 -6.64
CA ASN A 308 7.20 -12.80 -6.94
C ASN A 308 8.17 -13.66 -7.78
N PRO A 309 8.69 -14.78 -7.24
CA PRO A 309 8.48 -15.26 -5.87
C PRO A 309 9.13 -14.34 -4.82
N LEU A 310 8.62 -14.38 -3.58
CA LEU A 310 9.30 -13.76 -2.44
C LEU A 310 10.65 -14.47 -2.20
N PRO A 311 11.76 -13.73 -2.03
CA PRO A 311 13.03 -14.33 -1.64
C PRO A 311 12.90 -15.05 -0.29
N LYS A 312 13.69 -16.10 -0.09
CA LYS A 312 13.82 -16.84 1.17
C LYS A 312 14.23 -15.93 2.31
N HIS A 313 13.44 -15.90 3.38
CA HIS A 313 13.71 -15.08 4.55
C HIS A 313 13.09 -15.67 5.81
N ASN A 314 13.57 -15.23 6.98
CA ASN A 314 12.88 -15.41 8.25
C ASN A 314 12.13 -14.14 8.65
N SER A 315 11.11 -14.30 9.50
CA SER A 315 10.41 -13.20 10.15
C SER A 315 10.07 -13.57 11.59
N LEU A 316 9.71 -12.57 12.39
CA LEU A 316 9.11 -12.74 13.70
C LEU A 316 7.90 -13.67 13.65
N ILE A 317 7.07 -13.58 12.60
CA ILE A 317 5.92 -14.47 12.40
C ILE A 317 6.40 -15.92 12.28
N SER A 318 7.32 -16.21 11.36
CA SER A 318 7.78 -17.59 11.09
C SER A 318 8.55 -18.18 12.28
N ILE A 319 9.35 -17.35 12.95
CA ILE A 319 10.11 -17.73 14.14
C ILE A 319 9.16 -18.06 15.30
N LEU A 320 8.22 -17.18 15.63
CA LEU A 320 7.29 -17.43 16.74
C LEU A 320 6.36 -18.61 16.43
N LYS A 321 5.91 -18.72 15.18
CA LYS A 321 5.13 -19.87 14.70
C LYS A 321 5.85 -21.20 14.95
N SER A 322 7.14 -21.26 14.59
CA SER A 322 7.97 -22.45 14.82
C SER A 322 8.17 -22.78 16.31
N ASN A 323 7.95 -21.80 17.20
CA ASN A 323 8.02 -21.93 18.65
C ASN A 323 6.63 -22.06 19.31
N GLY A 324 5.62 -22.47 18.54
CA GLY A 324 4.29 -22.82 19.06
C GLY A 324 3.36 -21.63 19.30
N TYR A 325 3.72 -20.42 18.89
CA TYR A 325 2.80 -19.29 18.94
C TYR A 325 1.65 -19.48 17.93
N ALA A 326 0.43 -19.12 18.35
CA ALA A 326 -0.64 -18.83 17.41
C ALA A 326 -0.39 -17.45 16.76
N THR A 327 -0.42 -17.35 15.44
CA THR A 327 -0.07 -16.11 14.72
C THR A 327 -1.27 -15.55 13.94
N ASN A 328 -1.74 -14.36 14.31
CA ASN A 328 -2.96 -13.78 13.76
C ASN A 328 -2.71 -12.38 13.19
N TYR A 329 -3.37 -12.05 12.08
CA TYR A 329 -3.41 -10.73 11.47
C TYR A 329 -4.85 -10.23 11.42
N TYR A 330 -5.07 -8.96 11.74
CA TYR A 330 -6.38 -8.30 11.76
C TYR A 330 -6.30 -6.98 10.99
N CYS A 331 -7.18 -6.78 10.02
CA CYS A 331 -7.34 -5.53 9.28
C CYS A 331 -8.80 -5.31 8.89
N GLY A 332 -9.15 -4.06 8.55
CA GLY A 332 -10.50 -3.69 8.11
C GLY A 332 -10.69 -3.71 6.59
N ASP A 333 -9.59 -3.74 5.84
CA ASP A 333 -9.52 -3.69 4.38
C ASP A 333 -9.29 -5.08 3.77
N GLU A 334 -9.13 -5.14 2.44
CA GLU A 334 -8.74 -6.37 1.77
C GLU A 334 -7.26 -6.71 2.01
N SER A 335 -7.01 -7.93 2.50
CA SER A 335 -5.64 -8.38 2.78
C SER A 335 -4.79 -8.58 1.50
N THR A 336 -5.41 -8.67 0.33
CA THR A 336 -4.71 -8.75 -0.96
C THR A 336 -4.21 -7.39 -1.45
N PHE A 337 -4.78 -6.28 -0.99
CA PHE A 337 -4.28 -4.94 -1.30
C PHE A 337 -2.83 -4.80 -0.79
N ASP A 338 -1.93 -4.27 -1.61
CA ASP A 338 -0.48 -4.24 -1.36
C ASP A 338 0.15 -5.63 -1.09
N ARG A 339 -0.51 -6.71 -1.53
CA ARG A 339 -0.05 -8.11 -1.40
C ARG A 339 0.27 -8.53 0.03
N LYS A 340 -0.38 -7.92 1.04
CA LYS A 340 -0.14 -8.23 2.47
C LYS A 340 -0.35 -9.71 2.75
N SER A 341 -1.41 -10.32 2.20
CA SER A 341 -1.70 -11.76 2.34
C SER A 341 -0.54 -12.64 1.90
N ASN A 342 0.17 -12.28 0.84
CA ASN A 342 1.24 -13.09 0.27
C ASN A 342 2.43 -13.14 1.22
N PHE A 343 2.79 -11.98 1.79
CA PHE A 343 3.83 -11.90 2.81
C PHE A 343 3.43 -12.66 4.08
N LEU A 344 2.20 -12.48 4.56
CA LEU A 344 1.71 -13.13 5.79
C LEU A 344 1.67 -14.66 5.64
N GLU A 345 1.15 -15.17 4.52
CA GLU A 345 1.10 -16.61 4.23
C GLU A 345 2.49 -17.20 3.99
N TYR A 346 3.37 -16.47 3.30
CA TYR A 346 4.78 -16.85 3.16
C TYR A 346 5.48 -16.99 4.52
N ASN A 347 5.04 -16.24 5.53
CA ASN A 347 5.62 -16.32 6.86
C ASN A 347 4.87 -17.27 7.81
N GLY A 348 3.88 -18.01 7.31
CA GLY A 348 3.16 -19.02 8.08
C GLY A 348 2.17 -18.45 9.10
N ILE A 349 1.55 -17.31 8.79
CA ILE A 349 0.42 -16.79 9.58
C ILE A 349 -0.66 -17.87 9.74
N ASP A 350 -1.20 -18.07 10.94
CA ASP A 350 -2.30 -19.02 11.17
C ASP A 350 -3.62 -18.48 10.67
N LYS A 351 -3.83 -17.18 10.86
CA LYS A 351 -5.14 -16.56 10.64
C LYS A 351 -5.00 -15.14 10.12
N ILE A 352 -5.74 -14.83 9.05
CA ILE A 352 -5.94 -13.48 8.54
C ILE A 352 -7.41 -13.14 8.73
N ILE A 353 -7.73 -12.07 9.47
CA ILE A 353 -9.06 -11.49 9.62
C ILE A 353 -9.08 -10.16 8.86
N ASP A 354 -9.60 -10.21 7.64
CA ASP A 354 -9.78 -9.08 6.72
C ASP A 354 -11.26 -8.77 6.53
N ILE A 355 -11.57 -7.78 5.68
CA ILE A 355 -12.94 -7.30 5.39
C ILE A 355 -13.96 -8.43 5.15
N ASN A 356 -13.52 -9.53 4.51
CA ASN A 356 -14.37 -10.68 4.18
C ASN A 356 -14.76 -11.57 5.37
N LYS A 357 -14.24 -11.29 6.57
CA LYS A 357 -14.51 -12.06 7.81
C LYS A 357 -15.27 -11.26 8.87
N PHE A 358 -15.75 -10.06 8.53
CA PHE A 358 -16.66 -9.29 9.35
C PHE A 358 -18.09 -9.71 9.05
N GLY A 359 -18.78 -10.16 10.11
CA GLY A 359 -20.14 -10.66 9.99
C GLY A 359 -21.21 -9.58 10.13
N PRO A 360 -22.48 -9.98 10.13
CA PRO A 360 -23.57 -9.09 10.53
C PRO A 360 -23.37 -8.62 11.98
N GLY A 361 -23.40 -7.29 12.18
CA GLY A 361 -23.15 -6.66 13.49
C GLY A 361 -21.90 -5.78 13.58
N TYR A 362 -21.17 -5.65 12.47
CA TYR A 362 -20.08 -4.69 12.31
C TYR A 362 -20.49 -3.63 11.28
N THR A 363 -20.13 -2.37 11.52
CA THR A 363 -20.49 -1.25 10.64
C THR A 363 -19.31 -0.85 9.77
N MET A 364 -19.42 -1.07 8.46
CA MET A 364 -18.41 -0.64 7.49
C MET A 364 -18.48 0.88 7.24
N THR A 365 -17.36 1.50 6.91
CA THR A 365 -17.37 2.89 6.40
C THR A 365 -18.22 2.97 5.14
N LYS A 366 -18.98 4.07 4.99
CA LYS A 366 -19.87 4.24 3.85
C LYS A 366 -19.07 4.31 2.55
N ALA A 367 -19.65 3.73 1.49
CA ALA A 367 -19.09 3.89 0.17
C ALA A 367 -19.16 5.36 -0.27
N ASN A 368 -18.13 5.81 -0.99
CA ASN A 368 -18.11 7.11 -1.64
C ASN A 368 -19.09 7.15 -2.84
N SER A 369 -19.17 8.29 -3.53
CA SER A 369 -20.06 8.47 -4.69
C SER A 369 -19.84 7.46 -5.83
N GLY A 370 -18.66 6.84 -5.90
CA GLY A 370 -18.31 5.81 -6.87
C GLY A 370 -18.58 4.38 -6.39
N GLY A 371 -19.19 4.20 -5.22
CA GLY A 371 -19.49 2.88 -4.65
C GLY A 371 -18.32 2.22 -3.92
N PHE A 372 -17.17 2.89 -3.78
CA PHE A 372 -15.98 2.35 -3.13
C PHE A 372 -15.94 2.64 -1.63
N SER A 373 -15.57 1.66 -0.81
CA SER A 373 -15.24 1.82 0.62
C SER A 373 -13.97 1.02 0.93
N TRP A 374 -13.08 1.59 1.75
CA TRP A 374 -11.88 0.88 2.21
C TRP A 374 -12.21 -0.29 3.13
N GLY A 375 -13.33 -0.24 3.85
CA GLY A 375 -13.75 -1.31 4.74
C GLY A 375 -14.10 -0.83 6.15
N TYR A 376 -13.71 -1.61 7.16
CA TYR A 376 -14.13 -1.42 8.54
C TYR A 376 -13.24 -0.43 9.30
N PRO A 377 -13.84 0.51 10.06
CA PRO A 377 -13.09 1.48 10.86
C PRO A 377 -12.49 0.84 12.12
N ASP A 378 -11.60 1.57 12.77
CA ASP A 378 -10.71 1.06 13.82
C ASP A 378 -11.46 0.46 15.01
N ALA A 379 -12.56 1.07 15.46
CA ALA A 379 -13.36 0.52 16.55
C ALA A 379 -13.94 -0.86 16.21
N GLU A 380 -14.33 -1.09 14.95
CA GLU A 380 -14.85 -2.37 14.50
C GLU A 380 -13.72 -3.39 14.32
N ILE A 381 -12.54 -2.98 13.84
CA ILE A 381 -11.33 -3.83 13.81
C ILE A 381 -11.00 -4.32 15.22
N TYR A 382 -10.90 -3.41 16.20
CA TYR A 382 -10.59 -3.77 17.58
C TYR A 382 -11.67 -4.64 18.23
N LYS A 383 -12.95 -4.34 18.00
CA LYS A 383 -14.07 -5.18 18.47
C LYS A 383 -14.00 -6.57 17.85
N LYS A 384 -13.67 -6.67 16.55
CA LYS A 384 -13.48 -7.94 15.86
C LYS A 384 -12.31 -8.71 16.45
N THR A 385 -11.16 -8.08 16.63
CA THR A 385 -10.00 -8.68 17.29
C THR A 385 -10.40 -9.28 18.63
N LEU A 386 -10.97 -8.49 19.55
CA LEU A 386 -11.40 -8.96 20.87
C LEU A 386 -12.38 -10.15 20.81
N SER A 387 -13.26 -10.19 19.81
CA SER A 387 -14.19 -11.29 19.62
C SER A 387 -13.52 -12.60 19.18
N GLU A 388 -12.40 -12.50 18.47
CA GLU A 388 -11.60 -13.65 18.00
C GLU A 388 -10.62 -14.16 19.07
N LEU A 389 -10.28 -13.34 20.07
CA LEU A 389 -9.37 -13.70 21.16
C LEU A 389 -10.02 -14.60 22.24
N LYS A 390 -11.12 -15.28 21.91
CA LYS A 390 -11.80 -16.25 22.79
C LYS A 390 -11.10 -17.61 22.83
N ASP A 391 -10.20 -17.87 21.89
CA ASP A 391 -9.40 -19.10 21.85
C ASP A 391 -8.26 -19.02 22.87
N ASP A 392 -8.12 -20.05 23.72
CA ASP A 392 -7.16 -20.08 24.84
C ASP A 392 -5.73 -20.46 24.41
N LYS A 393 -5.47 -20.62 23.10
CA LYS A 393 -4.12 -20.89 22.59
C LYS A 393 -3.17 -19.73 22.86
N GLN A 394 -2.31 -19.93 23.86
CA GLN A 394 -1.21 -19.05 24.24
C GLN A 394 0.11 -19.84 24.20
N PRO A 395 1.25 -19.21 23.88
CA PRO A 395 1.39 -17.78 23.56
C PRO A 395 0.94 -17.45 22.13
N ARG A 396 0.83 -16.15 21.85
CA ARG A 396 0.21 -15.65 20.60
C ARG A 396 0.86 -14.36 20.13
N LEU A 397 0.97 -14.23 18.81
CA LEU A 397 1.34 -13.02 18.09
C LEU A 397 0.10 -12.51 17.38
N ASP A 398 -0.34 -11.30 17.71
CA ASP A 398 -1.34 -10.59 16.90
C ASP A 398 -0.71 -9.38 16.25
N ILE A 399 -1.10 -9.17 15.00
CA ILE A 399 -0.74 -7.99 14.24
C ILE A 399 -2.05 -7.32 13.83
N ILE A 400 -2.29 -6.13 14.37
CA ILE A 400 -3.49 -5.34 14.10
C ILE A 400 -3.06 -4.14 13.26
N MET A 401 -3.60 -4.03 12.04
CA MET A 401 -3.42 -2.88 11.16
C MET A 401 -4.72 -2.06 11.18
N THR A 402 -4.63 -0.77 11.55
CA THR A 402 -5.79 0.13 11.53
C THR A 402 -6.05 0.67 10.11
N LEU A 403 -7.15 1.41 9.92
CA LEU A 403 -7.58 1.84 8.58
C LEU A 403 -8.14 3.28 8.52
N THR A 404 -8.71 3.78 9.62
CA THR A 404 -9.59 4.97 9.59
C THR A 404 -8.89 6.25 9.13
N ASN A 405 -7.59 6.36 9.38
CA ASN A 405 -6.79 7.54 9.05
C ASN A 405 -6.29 7.52 7.59
N HIS A 406 -7.20 7.24 6.65
CA HIS A 406 -6.94 7.13 5.22
C HIS A 406 -7.98 7.92 4.42
N GLU A 407 -7.64 8.46 3.23
CA GLU A 407 -8.60 9.17 2.38
C GLU A 407 -9.80 8.27 2.03
N PRO A 408 -11.06 8.77 2.06
CA PRO A 408 -11.49 10.17 2.17
C PRO A 408 -11.72 10.67 3.61
N PHE A 409 -11.13 10.02 4.63
CA PHE A 409 -11.28 10.36 6.05
C PHE A 409 -12.74 10.31 6.51
N ASP A 410 -13.42 9.20 6.20
CA ASP A 410 -14.80 8.96 6.62
C ASP A 410 -14.91 7.74 7.53
N PHE A 411 -15.87 7.79 8.45
CA PHE A 411 -16.13 6.73 9.42
C PHE A 411 -17.52 6.90 10.06
N PRO A 412 -18.13 5.82 10.59
CA PRO A 412 -19.35 5.92 11.38
C PRO A 412 -19.14 6.89 12.54
N THR A 413 -20.08 7.82 12.77
CA THR A 413 -20.03 8.88 13.81
C THR A 413 -19.10 10.07 13.55
N LYS A 414 -18.56 10.24 12.33
CA LYS A 414 -17.70 11.41 11.96
C LYS A 414 -18.23 12.76 12.44
N LYS A 415 -19.54 13.02 12.32
CA LYS A 415 -20.16 14.27 12.75
C LYS A 415 -19.91 14.61 14.22
N GLU A 416 -19.95 13.62 15.11
CA GLU A 416 -19.72 13.81 16.54
C GLU A 416 -18.25 14.16 16.83
N TYR A 417 -17.32 13.52 16.11
CA TYR A 417 -15.90 13.81 16.24
C TYR A 417 -15.51 15.16 15.64
N LEU A 418 -16.20 15.61 14.58
CA LEU A 418 -16.04 16.98 14.08
C LEU A 418 -16.41 18.03 15.14
N THR A 419 -17.48 17.81 15.91
CA THR A 419 -17.82 18.69 17.04
C THR A 419 -16.71 18.70 18.09
N LYS A 420 -16.15 17.54 18.45
CA LYS A 420 -15.01 17.46 19.38
C LYS A 420 -13.77 18.20 18.86
N VAL A 421 -13.49 18.09 17.56
CA VAL A 421 -12.41 18.86 16.92
C VAL A 421 -12.67 20.34 17.07
N GLU A 422 -13.89 20.82 16.83
CA GLU A 422 -14.25 22.23 16.97
C GLU A 422 -14.06 22.74 18.41
N ASP A 423 -14.43 21.95 19.41
CA ASP A 423 -14.20 22.28 20.81
C ASP A 423 -12.70 22.45 21.11
N ILE A 424 -11.85 21.52 20.65
CA ILE A 424 -10.38 21.62 20.79
C ILE A 424 -9.83 22.83 20.02
N LEU A 425 -10.35 23.12 18.83
CA LEU A 425 -9.95 24.29 18.05
C LEU A 425 -10.30 25.60 18.71
N ASN A 426 -11.35 25.64 19.54
CA ASN A 426 -11.75 26.83 20.28
C ASN A 426 -10.86 27.11 21.49
N THR A 427 -10.08 26.14 21.95
CA THR A 427 -9.08 26.34 23.03
C THR A 427 -7.69 26.73 22.51
N LYS A 428 -7.44 26.63 21.19
CA LYS A 428 -6.16 26.95 20.57
C LYS A 428 -6.04 28.43 20.21
N THR A 429 -4.81 28.94 20.13
CA THR A 429 -4.55 30.32 19.69
C THR A 429 -4.98 30.53 18.24
N SER A 430 -5.21 31.79 17.83
CA SER A 430 -5.57 32.12 16.44
C SER A 430 -4.55 31.61 15.41
N SER A 431 -3.26 31.61 15.76
CA SER A 431 -2.17 31.10 14.92
C SER A 431 -2.28 29.59 14.71
N GLU A 432 -2.39 28.82 15.81
CA GLU A 432 -2.55 27.37 15.75
C GLU A 432 -3.83 26.97 15.02
N LYS A 433 -4.95 27.65 15.30
CA LYS A 433 -6.24 27.39 14.65
C LYS A 433 -6.14 27.59 13.13
N SER A 434 -5.45 28.64 12.67
CA SER A 434 -5.27 28.88 11.23
C SER A 434 -4.46 27.79 10.53
N LYS A 435 -3.50 27.16 11.23
CA LYS A 435 -2.70 26.06 10.67
C LYS A 435 -3.51 24.80 10.44
N ILE A 436 -4.49 24.50 11.31
CA ILE A 436 -5.10 23.17 11.36
C ILE A 436 -6.59 23.13 10.98
N LYS A 437 -7.26 24.29 10.88
CA LYS A 437 -8.69 24.38 10.55
C LYS A 437 -9.09 23.74 9.21
N ASP A 438 -8.16 23.64 8.27
CA ASP A 438 -8.41 23.08 6.93
C ASP A 438 -8.33 21.55 6.94
N TYR A 439 -7.89 20.94 8.05
CA TYR A 439 -7.69 19.49 8.21
C TYR A 439 -8.64 18.85 9.21
N LYS A 440 -9.79 19.47 9.53
CA LYS A 440 -10.74 18.98 10.55
C LYS A 440 -11.14 17.52 10.40
N ASP A 441 -11.32 17.05 9.17
CA ASP A 441 -11.68 15.66 8.88
C ASP A 441 -10.58 14.67 9.31
N ILE A 442 -9.33 15.01 9.01
CA ILE A 442 -8.15 14.24 9.42
C ILE A 442 -8.02 14.24 10.94
N LEU A 443 -8.18 15.41 11.58
CA LEU A 443 -8.13 15.53 13.04
C LEU A 443 -9.25 14.73 13.72
N ALA A 444 -10.42 14.64 13.09
CA ALA A 444 -11.52 13.80 13.56
C ALA A 444 -11.19 12.30 13.45
N CYS A 445 -10.56 11.87 12.35
CA CYS A 445 -10.04 10.50 12.21
C CYS A 445 -9.00 10.18 13.28
N LEU A 446 -8.05 11.09 13.55
CA LEU A 446 -7.03 10.90 14.59
C LEU A 446 -7.65 10.74 15.99
N LEU A 447 -8.60 11.59 16.35
CA LEU A 447 -9.33 11.47 17.62
C LEU A 447 -10.13 10.15 17.70
N TYR A 448 -10.77 9.74 16.60
CA TYR A 448 -11.50 8.48 16.54
C TYR A 448 -10.56 7.29 16.70
N THR A 449 -9.41 7.32 16.04
CA THR A 449 -8.36 6.29 16.10
C THR A 449 -7.81 6.17 17.53
N ASP A 450 -7.44 7.29 18.15
CA ASP A 450 -6.92 7.35 19.52
C ASP A 450 -7.96 6.87 20.54
N HIS A 451 -9.22 7.30 20.40
CA HIS A 451 -10.32 6.84 21.26
C HIS A 451 -10.60 5.35 21.09
N SER A 452 -10.58 4.84 19.85
CA SER A 452 -10.78 3.42 19.57
C SER A 452 -9.67 2.56 20.17
N LEU A 453 -8.41 3.02 20.09
CA LEU A 453 -7.29 2.38 20.74
C LEU A 453 -7.43 2.38 22.27
N LYS A 454 -7.84 3.50 22.87
CA LYS A 454 -8.11 3.58 24.31
C LYS A 454 -9.14 2.54 24.75
N ASP A 455 -10.25 2.43 24.02
CA ASP A 455 -11.32 1.49 24.31
C ASP A 455 -10.84 0.03 24.14
N PHE A 456 -10.05 -0.25 23.10
CA PHE A 456 -9.42 -1.55 22.89
C PHE A 456 -8.53 -1.92 24.07
N MET A 457 -7.61 -1.05 24.47
CA MET A 457 -6.67 -1.30 25.56
C MET A 457 -7.40 -1.47 26.90
N HIS A 458 -8.46 -0.70 27.15
CA HIS A 458 -9.31 -0.85 28.34
C HIS A 458 -10.11 -2.15 28.35
N ALA A 459 -10.63 -2.59 27.20
CA ALA A 459 -11.31 -3.87 27.08
C ALA A 459 -10.32 -5.04 27.22
N TYR A 460 -9.15 -4.93 26.60
CA TYR A 460 -8.08 -5.93 26.69
C TYR A 460 -7.58 -6.06 28.12
N SER A 461 -7.46 -4.97 28.89
CA SER A 461 -6.97 -5.01 30.28
C SER A 461 -7.84 -5.83 31.24
N LYS A 462 -9.07 -6.16 30.83
CA LYS A 462 -10.00 -7.02 31.60
C LYS A 462 -9.78 -8.51 31.34
N ARG A 463 -8.95 -8.87 30.36
CA ARG A 463 -8.66 -10.26 30.03
C ARG A 463 -7.65 -10.87 31.00
N ALA A 464 -7.75 -12.18 31.23
CA ALA A 464 -6.85 -12.91 32.11
C ALA A 464 -5.39 -12.92 31.64
N ASP A 465 -5.17 -12.82 30.33
CA ASP A 465 -3.86 -12.86 29.67
C ASP A 465 -3.17 -11.49 29.55
N TYR A 466 -3.86 -10.39 29.90
CA TYR A 466 -3.31 -9.02 29.84
C TYR A 466 -2.00 -8.87 30.62
N LYS A 467 -1.94 -9.46 31.83
CA LYS A 467 -0.76 -9.39 32.71
C LYS A 467 0.52 -9.98 32.10
N ASN A 468 0.39 -10.82 31.07
CA ASN A 468 1.50 -11.47 30.36
C ASN A 468 1.47 -11.11 28.86
N THR A 469 1.21 -9.84 28.54
CA THR A 469 1.14 -9.35 27.16
C THR A 469 2.06 -8.15 26.95
N ILE A 470 2.79 -8.14 25.84
CA ILE A 470 3.62 -7.02 25.36
C ILE A 470 2.91 -6.38 24.17
N PHE A 471 2.68 -5.08 24.25
CA PHE A 471 2.11 -4.28 23.17
C PHE A 471 3.21 -3.49 22.49
N VAL A 472 3.29 -3.60 21.16
CA VAL A 472 4.18 -2.83 20.30
C VAL A 472 3.32 -1.93 19.43
N ILE A 473 3.38 -0.63 19.64
CA ILE A 473 2.47 0.35 19.02
C ILE A 473 3.29 1.33 18.19
N THR A 474 2.94 1.53 16.93
CA THR A 474 3.63 2.49 16.06
C THR A 474 2.77 2.92 14.89
N GLY A 475 3.13 4.04 14.25
CA GLY A 475 2.57 4.40 12.95
C GLY A 475 3.24 3.62 11.83
N ASP A 476 2.53 3.28 10.76
CA ASP A 476 3.15 2.67 9.58
C ASP A 476 3.99 3.68 8.78
N HIS A 477 3.50 4.92 8.65
CA HIS A 477 4.15 6.10 8.11
C HIS A 477 3.41 7.38 8.54
N ARG A 478 3.93 8.54 8.13
CA ARG A 478 3.25 9.83 8.33
C ARG A 478 2.19 10.09 7.25
N LEU A 479 1.00 10.54 7.63
CA LEU A 479 -0.09 10.90 6.72
C LEU A 479 0.32 12.01 5.74
N ILE A 480 -0.14 11.95 4.49
CA ILE A 480 0.37 12.79 3.38
C ILE A 480 -0.42 14.09 3.14
N PRO A 481 -1.78 14.10 3.18
CA PRO A 481 -2.55 15.32 2.84
C PRO A 481 -2.38 16.51 3.79
N VAL A 482 -1.68 16.34 4.92
CA VAL A 482 -1.28 17.45 5.79
C VAL A 482 0.12 17.92 5.34
N PRO A 483 0.41 19.22 5.21
CA PRO A 483 1.74 19.70 4.85
C PRO A 483 2.82 19.18 5.81
N GLN A 484 3.92 18.70 5.23
CA GLN A 484 5.10 18.19 5.95
C GLN A 484 6.08 19.34 6.23
N LYS A 485 6.73 19.31 7.39
CA LYS A 485 7.82 20.25 7.71
C LYS A 485 9.01 20.07 6.74
N ASP A 486 9.39 18.81 6.51
CA ASP A 486 10.48 18.42 5.63
C ASP A 486 10.34 16.95 5.16
N ASN A 487 11.30 16.47 4.35
CA ASN A 487 11.29 15.10 3.82
C ASN A 487 11.52 14.03 4.90
N LEU A 488 12.17 14.34 6.02
CA LEU A 488 12.40 13.39 7.11
C LEU A 488 11.11 13.15 7.91
N SER A 489 10.27 14.19 8.09
CA SER A 489 8.93 14.07 8.70
C SER A 489 8.07 12.99 8.04
N ARG A 490 8.30 12.67 6.75
CA ARG A 490 7.58 11.59 6.06
C ARG A 490 7.71 10.24 6.76
N PHE A 491 8.86 10.01 7.39
CA PHE A 491 9.22 8.74 7.98
C PHE A 491 9.08 8.75 9.50
N HIS A 492 9.04 9.92 10.13
CA HIS A 492 8.98 10.07 11.58
C HIS A 492 7.64 9.61 12.15
N VAL A 493 7.65 8.49 12.88
CA VAL A 493 6.47 7.87 13.50
C VAL A 493 6.74 7.62 14.99
N PRO A 494 5.72 7.66 15.85
CA PRO A 494 5.93 7.35 17.27
C PRO A 494 6.11 5.83 17.45
N PHE A 495 6.88 5.41 18.45
CA PHE A 495 7.08 3.98 18.77
C PHE A 495 7.04 3.73 20.27
N TYR A 496 6.14 2.83 20.68
CA TYR A 496 5.89 2.47 22.07
C TYR A 496 6.03 0.96 22.26
N ILE A 497 6.76 0.57 23.30
CA ILE A 497 6.64 -0.76 23.90
C ILE A 497 5.96 -0.59 25.25
N PHE A 498 4.69 -1.00 25.34
CA PHE A 498 3.87 -0.96 26.54
C PHE A 498 3.59 -2.36 27.05
N SER A 499 3.69 -2.60 28.36
CA SER A 499 3.32 -3.89 28.93
C SER A 499 3.14 -3.79 30.46
N PRO A 500 2.19 -4.55 31.05
CA PRO A 500 2.14 -4.79 32.49
C PRO A 500 3.41 -5.46 33.05
N LEU A 501 4.22 -6.08 32.21
CA LEU A 501 5.50 -6.70 32.59
C LEU A 501 6.65 -5.70 32.74
N LEU A 502 6.47 -4.43 32.35
CA LEU A 502 7.51 -3.42 32.50
C LEU A 502 7.75 -3.11 33.98
N LYS A 503 9.01 -3.20 34.41
CA LYS A 503 9.44 -2.75 35.74
C LYS A 503 9.87 -1.28 35.76
N LYS A 504 10.18 -0.73 34.59
CA LYS A 504 10.57 0.68 34.41
C LYS A 504 10.18 1.16 33.02
N THR A 505 9.81 2.42 32.93
CA THR A 505 9.54 3.14 31.68
C THR A 505 10.77 3.96 31.27
N ALA A 506 10.84 4.36 30.00
CA ALA A 506 11.92 5.22 29.52
C ALA A 506 11.51 6.00 28.28
N ILE A 507 12.04 7.22 28.17
CA ILE A 507 12.04 7.99 26.93
C ILE A 507 13.41 7.83 26.30
N ILE A 508 13.44 7.34 25.07
CA ILE A 508 14.63 7.01 24.29
C ILE A 508 14.76 8.05 23.17
N LYS A 509 15.91 8.72 23.11
CA LYS A 509 16.20 9.75 22.08
C LYS A 509 17.13 9.26 20.97
N SER A 510 17.76 8.10 21.15
CA SER A 510 18.55 7.48 20.07
C SER A 510 17.63 7.10 18.90
N ILE A 511 18.15 7.26 17.69
CA ILE A 511 17.39 6.98 16.47
C ILE A 511 17.27 5.48 16.30
N SER A 512 16.09 4.98 15.95
CA SER A 512 15.85 3.60 15.54
C SER A 512 14.73 3.55 14.49
N SER A 513 14.53 2.40 13.85
CA SER A 513 13.59 2.24 12.75
C SER A 513 12.73 0.97 12.85
N HIS A 514 11.74 0.80 11.96
CA HIS A 514 10.96 -0.45 11.88
C HIS A 514 11.84 -1.70 11.77
N THR A 515 12.92 -1.62 10.99
CA THR A 515 13.84 -2.75 10.79
C THR A 515 14.58 -3.17 12.05
N ASP A 516 14.64 -2.32 13.07
CA ASP A 516 15.30 -2.60 14.35
C ASP A 516 14.40 -3.38 15.33
N VAL A 517 13.09 -3.47 15.07
CA VAL A 517 12.12 -4.05 16.01
C VAL A 517 12.24 -5.57 16.12
N THR A 518 12.18 -6.29 14.99
CA THR A 518 12.26 -7.77 14.98
C THR A 518 13.56 -8.30 15.59
N PRO A 519 14.76 -7.78 15.22
CA PRO A 519 16.01 -8.24 15.82
C PRO A 519 16.02 -8.10 17.35
N SER A 520 15.50 -6.98 17.88
CA SER A 520 15.39 -6.75 19.33
C SER A 520 14.41 -7.69 20.01
N LEU A 521 13.23 -7.90 19.44
CA LEU A 521 12.24 -8.80 20.02
C LEU A 521 12.73 -10.26 19.99
N VAL A 522 13.31 -10.71 18.89
CA VAL A 522 13.85 -12.08 18.79
C VAL A 522 14.98 -12.29 19.80
N SER A 523 15.93 -11.35 19.92
CA SER A 523 17.01 -11.45 20.92
C SER A 523 16.47 -11.45 22.35
N PHE A 524 15.54 -10.54 22.66
CA PHE A 524 14.87 -10.49 23.96
C PHE A 524 14.18 -11.81 24.30
N LEU A 525 13.39 -12.34 23.37
CA LEU A 525 12.58 -13.52 23.58
C LEU A 525 13.42 -14.79 23.74
N THR A 526 14.41 -14.99 22.86
CA THR A 526 15.28 -16.17 22.87
C THR A 526 16.27 -16.21 24.04
N ASN A 527 16.59 -15.06 24.62
CA ASN A 527 17.47 -14.98 25.80
C ASN A 527 16.72 -15.10 27.14
N ASN A 528 15.42 -14.75 27.17
CA ASN A 528 14.66 -14.65 28.41
C ASN A 528 13.53 -15.69 28.56
N TYR A 529 13.14 -16.40 27.50
CA TYR A 529 12.05 -17.38 27.53
C TYR A 529 12.47 -18.68 26.84
N ASN A 530 11.64 -19.72 26.99
CA ASN A 530 11.86 -21.04 26.38
C ASN A 530 11.54 -21.04 24.87
N ILE A 531 12.26 -20.21 24.11
CA ILE A 531 12.17 -20.08 22.66
C ILE A 531 13.47 -20.60 22.06
N ASN A 532 13.37 -21.43 21.02
CA ASN A 532 14.53 -22.00 20.35
C ASN A 532 15.44 -20.89 19.81
N LYS A 533 16.69 -20.90 20.28
CA LYS A 533 17.70 -19.95 19.81
C LYS A 533 18.01 -20.18 18.34
N LEU A 534 18.03 -19.10 17.58
CA LEU A 534 18.55 -19.12 16.22
C LEU A 534 20.08 -19.27 16.29
N LYS A 535 20.66 -20.07 15.39
CA LYS A 535 22.13 -20.12 15.24
C LYS A 535 22.64 -18.92 14.45
N LYS A 536 21.88 -18.53 13.43
CA LYS A 536 22.16 -17.39 12.55
C LYS A 536 20.94 -16.51 12.41
N THR A 537 21.17 -15.23 12.13
CA THR A 537 20.16 -14.25 11.76
C THR A 537 20.49 -13.62 10.41
N ASP A 538 19.47 -13.07 9.75
CA ASP A 538 19.44 -12.59 8.36
C ASP A 538 18.86 -11.17 8.26
N TRP A 539 19.03 -10.38 9.33
CA TRP A 539 18.46 -9.04 9.47
C TRP A 539 19.30 -7.97 8.74
N ILE A 540 18.66 -6.99 8.11
CA ILE A 540 19.38 -5.81 7.58
C ILE A 540 19.81 -4.86 8.69
N ALA A 541 19.14 -4.90 9.85
CA ALA A 541 19.42 -4.04 10.99
C ALA A 541 19.90 -4.84 12.22
N GLN A 542 20.43 -4.14 13.23
CA GLN A 542 21.11 -4.73 14.38
C GLN A 542 20.29 -4.72 15.67
N GLY A 543 19.09 -4.12 15.64
CA GLY A 543 18.20 -3.99 16.80
C GLY A 543 18.13 -2.57 17.34
N LEU A 544 17.08 -2.28 18.12
CA LEU A 544 16.79 -0.99 18.73
C LEU A 544 17.97 -0.45 19.56
N ASP A 545 18.26 0.84 19.42
CA ASP A 545 19.09 1.57 20.38
C ASP A 545 18.23 2.07 21.53
N THR A 546 18.56 1.68 22.77
CA THR A 546 17.80 2.05 23.98
C THR A 546 18.47 3.18 24.78
N VAL A 547 19.31 3.98 24.13
CA VAL A 547 20.03 5.09 24.78
C VAL A 547 19.18 6.35 24.85
N ARG A 548 19.17 6.98 26.04
CA ARG A 548 18.35 8.16 26.34
C ARG A 548 18.88 9.45 25.73
N GLN A 549 20.15 9.48 25.35
CA GLN A 549 20.80 10.57 24.65
C GLN A 549 20.54 10.47 23.15
N PHE A 550 20.45 11.62 22.48
CA PHE A 550 20.39 11.68 21.03
C PHE A 550 21.69 11.14 20.43
N ARG A 551 21.55 10.19 19.52
CA ARG A 551 22.61 9.63 18.66
C ARG A 551 21.96 8.75 17.61
N ASN A 552 22.74 8.39 16.59
CA ASN A 552 22.38 7.30 15.69
C ASN A 552 23.58 6.39 15.44
N VAL A 553 23.39 5.10 15.68
CA VAL A 553 24.37 4.05 15.40
C VAL A 553 24.01 3.21 14.16
N HIS A 554 22.84 3.47 13.57
CA HIS A 554 22.29 2.72 12.44
C HIS A 554 22.57 3.41 11.11
N ASN A 555 22.53 2.60 10.06
CA ASN A 555 22.50 3.02 8.67
C ASN A 555 21.11 2.70 8.13
N ILE A 556 20.25 3.71 8.00
CA ILE A 556 18.83 3.50 7.75
C ILE A 556 18.49 3.98 6.34
N ALA A 557 18.27 3.05 5.43
CA ALA A 557 17.69 3.37 4.14
C ALA A 557 16.17 3.48 4.24
N LEU A 558 15.63 4.41 3.46
CA LEU A 558 14.24 4.82 3.50
C LEU A 558 13.67 4.83 2.08
N MET A 559 12.57 4.11 1.89
CA MET A 559 11.86 4.03 0.61
C MET A 559 10.63 4.94 0.64
N ARG A 560 10.71 6.12 0.02
CA ARG A 560 9.65 7.14 0.09
C ARG A 560 8.33 6.65 -0.52
N TYR A 561 8.43 5.90 -1.62
CA TYR A 561 7.33 5.27 -2.36
C TYR A 561 7.83 3.99 -3.03
N LYS A 562 6.93 3.15 -3.56
CA LYS A 562 7.29 1.99 -4.38
C LYS A 562 8.26 2.42 -5.49
N GLY A 563 9.38 1.71 -5.67
CA GLY A 563 10.35 2.02 -6.74
C GLY A 563 11.46 3.02 -6.37
N SER A 564 11.41 3.65 -5.19
CA SER A 564 12.18 4.86 -4.91
C SER A 564 12.88 4.85 -3.55
N ILE A 565 14.12 4.35 -3.51
CA ILE A 565 15.02 4.44 -2.35
C ILE A 565 15.90 5.68 -2.51
N ASN A 566 15.40 6.84 -2.06
CA ASN A 566 16.05 8.14 -2.27
C ASN A 566 16.63 8.75 -1.00
N ASP A 567 16.30 8.16 0.15
CA ASP A 567 16.50 8.73 1.46
C ASP A 567 17.38 7.80 2.31
N TYR A 568 18.33 8.37 3.04
CA TYR A 568 19.29 7.59 3.82
C TYR A 568 19.72 8.36 5.08
N ILE A 569 19.59 7.74 6.25
CA ILE A 569 20.13 8.26 7.51
C ILE A 569 21.45 7.56 7.81
N TYR A 570 22.50 8.36 7.98
CA TYR A 570 23.84 7.89 8.32
C TYR A 570 24.39 8.73 9.46
N LYS A 571 24.59 8.13 10.64
CA LYS A 571 24.86 8.90 11.87
C LYS A 571 23.79 10.00 12.04
N GLU A 572 24.17 11.22 12.38
CA GLU A 572 23.27 12.37 12.55
C GLU A 572 23.02 13.12 11.23
N TYR A 573 23.18 12.46 10.08
CA TYR A 573 22.94 13.05 8.77
C TYR A 573 21.79 12.37 8.06
N PHE A 574 21.00 13.18 7.35
CA PHE A 574 19.96 12.75 6.45
C PHE A 574 20.33 13.15 5.03
N TYR A 575 20.44 12.17 4.14
CA TYR A 575 20.62 12.38 2.71
C TYR A 575 19.29 12.18 2.00
N SER A 576 18.88 13.14 1.17
CA SER A 576 17.61 13.13 0.45
C SER A 576 17.75 13.78 -0.92
N ASP A 577 17.50 13.03 -2.00
CA ASP A 577 17.54 13.53 -3.38
C ASP A 577 18.83 14.30 -3.77
N GLY A 578 19.97 13.89 -3.22
CA GLY A 578 21.26 14.54 -3.50
C GLY A 578 21.55 15.78 -2.65
N THR A 579 20.70 16.12 -1.70
CA THR A 579 20.97 17.15 -0.68
C THR A 579 21.28 16.47 0.65
N LEU A 580 22.23 17.06 1.39
CA LEU A 580 22.67 16.56 2.69
C LEU A 580 22.17 17.49 3.78
N PHE A 581 21.64 16.90 4.86
CA PHE A 581 21.15 17.61 6.03
C PHE A 581 21.76 17.03 7.30
N LYS A 582 21.92 17.87 8.32
CA LYS A 582 22.23 17.45 9.70
C LYS A 582 20.95 17.40 10.52
N ILE A 583 20.78 16.33 11.28
CA ILE A 583 19.64 16.08 12.18
C ILE A 583 20.00 16.57 13.59
N ASP A 584 19.14 17.37 14.21
CA ASP A 584 19.29 17.79 15.61
C ASP A 584 18.54 16.86 16.60
N GLU A 585 18.71 17.11 17.90
CA GLU A 585 18.08 16.28 18.95
C GLU A 585 16.54 16.33 18.99
N ASN A 586 15.95 17.36 18.38
CA ASN A 586 14.50 17.55 18.23
C ASN A 586 14.02 17.03 16.87
N PHE A 587 14.87 16.29 16.15
CA PHE A 587 14.57 15.70 14.86
C PHE A 587 14.22 16.74 13.76
N ASN A 588 14.79 17.95 13.85
CA ASN A 588 14.80 18.93 12.76
C ASN A 588 16.01 18.71 11.87
N ILE A 589 15.88 19.12 10.61
CA ILE A 589 16.98 19.05 9.64
C ILE A 589 17.43 20.43 9.19
N SER A 590 18.74 20.59 8.96
CA SER A 590 19.34 21.78 8.37
C SER A 590 20.32 21.38 7.28
N GLU A 591 20.26 22.04 6.12
CA GLU A 591 21.13 21.74 4.98
C GLU A 591 22.61 21.99 5.33
N THR A 592 23.48 21.08 4.92
CA THR A 592 24.93 21.17 5.16
C THR A 592 25.73 20.72 3.95
N ASN A 593 26.93 21.29 3.79
CA ASN A 593 27.90 20.95 2.75
C ASN A 593 29.12 20.19 3.31
N ASP A 594 28.95 19.50 4.44
CA ASP A 594 30.03 18.76 5.09
C ASP A 594 30.69 17.74 4.15
N GLY A 595 32.01 17.59 4.28
CA GLY A 595 32.83 16.67 3.47
C GLY A 595 32.47 15.18 3.61
N ILE A 596 31.53 14.82 4.49
CA ILE A 596 31.06 13.44 4.70
C ILE A 596 30.11 12.96 3.59
N ARG A 597 29.66 13.86 2.70
CA ARG A 597 28.70 13.55 1.63
C ARG A 597 29.12 12.35 0.76
N GLU A 598 30.39 12.26 0.40
CA GLU A 598 30.91 11.15 -0.41
C GLU A 598 30.82 9.81 0.34
N THR A 599 31.21 9.79 1.61
CA THR A 599 31.08 8.61 2.49
C THR A 599 29.63 8.13 2.58
N ILE A 600 28.68 9.06 2.77
CA ILE A 600 27.26 8.74 2.84
C ILE A 600 26.76 8.22 1.50
N SER A 601 27.12 8.88 0.39
CA SER A 601 26.76 8.46 -0.97
C SER A 601 27.28 7.05 -1.29
N ASN A 602 28.52 6.73 -0.90
CA ASN A 602 29.11 5.41 -1.08
C ASN A 602 28.42 4.36 -0.21
N SER A 603 28.14 4.68 1.06
CA SER A 603 27.38 3.79 1.95
C SER A 603 25.98 3.50 1.41
N PHE A 604 25.29 4.53 0.91
CA PHE A 604 23.96 4.40 0.34
C PHE A 604 23.96 3.58 -0.96
N THR A 605 24.93 3.82 -1.83
CA THR A 605 25.12 3.03 -3.06
C THR A 605 25.38 1.55 -2.73
N ASN A 606 26.18 1.27 -1.71
CA ASN A 606 26.41 -0.10 -1.23
C ASN A 606 25.13 -0.75 -0.69
N PHE A 607 24.29 0.01 0.03
CA PHE A 607 22.98 -0.48 0.45
C PHE A 607 22.10 -0.82 -0.77
N LYS A 608 22.01 0.05 -1.78
CA LYS A 608 21.22 -0.21 -3.00
C LYS A 608 21.69 -1.49 -3.72
N LYS A 609 22.99 -1.70 -3.83
CA LYS A 609 23.60 -2.94 -4.38
C LYS A 609 23.25 -4.16 -3.53
N LEU A 610 23.33 -4.05 -2.21
CA LEU A 610 22.94 -5.13 -1.29
C LEU A 610 21.45 -5.46 -1.44
N ASN A 611 20.57 -4.47 -1.40
CA ASN A 611 19.12 -4.63 -1.62
C ASN A 611 18.82 -5.40 -2.91
N SER A 612 19.44 -4.98 -4.02
CA SER A 612 19.30 -5.64 -5.33
C SER A 612 19.80 -7.09 -5.29
N TYR A 613 21.01 -7.33 -4.78
CA TYR A 613 21.59 -8.68 -4.71
C TYR A 613 20.74 -9.63 -3.86
N LEU A 614 20.35 -9.21 -2.66
CA LEU A 614 19.57 -10.03 -1.73
C LEU A 614 18.22 -10.46 -2.35
N THR A 615 17.56 -9.53 -3.04
CA THR A 615 16.20 -9.76 -3.56
C THR A 615 16.19 -10.41 -4.93
N THR A 616 17.10 -10.06 -5.84
CA THR A 616 17.13 -10.62 -7.20
C THR A 616 17.85 -11.97 -7.31
N LYS A 617 18.74 -12.30 -6.37
CA LYS A 617 19.50 -13.56 -6.34
C LYS A 617 19.01 -14.57 -5.31
N ASP A 618 17.97 -14.24 -4.56
CA ASP A 618 17.44 -15.07 -3.46
C ASP A 618 18.51 -15.39 -2.39
N LYS A 619 19.18 -14.34 -1.87
CA LYS A 619 20.35 -14.46 -0.99
C LYS A 619 20.21 -13.76 0.37
N ILE A 620 18.97 -13.61 0.86
CA ILE A 620 18.70 -13.07 2.20
C ILE A 620 19.17 -14.04 3.29
N THR A 621 18.76 -15.31 3.22
CA THR A 621 19.12 -16.30 4.24
C THR A 621 19.50 -17.66 3.68
N SER A 622 20.50 -18.29 4.31
CA SER A 622 20.86 -19.69 4.03
C SER A 622 20.00 -20.70 4.80
N THR A 623 19.33 -20.24 5.86
CA THR A 623 18.53 -21.09 6.76
C THR A 623 17.12 -20.52 6.88
N THR A 624 16.18 -21.03 6.10
CA THR A 624 14.77 -20.70 6.29
C THR A 624 14.16 -21.62 7.34
N SER A 625 13.41 -21.04 8.27
CA SER A 625 12.34 -21.78 8.96
C SER A 625 11.45 -22.46 7.89
N ASN A 626 11.05 -23.72 8.10
CA ASN A 626 10.47 -24.65 7.09
C ASN A 626 9.13 -24.22 6.42
N PHE A 627 8.84 -22.94 6.34
CA PHE A 627 7.65 -22.36 5.75
C PHE A 627 8.00 -21.68 4.43
N ASN A 628 8.08 -22.47 3.35
CA ASN A 628 7.21 -22.32 2.17
C ASN A 628 7.83 -22.75 0.85
N LYS A 629 7.08 -23.62 0.18
CA LYS A 629 6.95 -23.67 -1.28
C LYS A 629 5.71 -22.86 -1.66
N PRO A 630 5.67 -22.23 -2.85
CA PRO A 630 4.43 -21.65 -3.35
C PRO A 630 3.33 -22.72 -3.42
N ALA A 631 2.05 -22.30 -3.36
CA ALA A 631 0.93 -23.23 -3.45
C ALA A 631 0.98 -24.08 -4.74
N TYR A 632 1.55 -23.53 -5.81
CA TYR A 632 1.91 -24.23 -7.04
C TYR A 632 3.26 -23.74 -7.58
N GLU A 633 4.19 -24.66 -7.86
CA GLU A 633 5.44 -24.36 -8.57
C GLU A 633 5.21 -24.55 -10.09
N PHE A 634 5.40 -23.48 -10.87
CA PHE A 634 5.26 -23.55 -12.32
C PHE A 634 6.57 -23.97 -12.99
N THR A 635 6.46 -24.86 -13.96
CA THR A 635 7.56 -25.13 -14.91
C THR A 635 7.75 -23.96 -15.88
N ASP A 636 8.93 -23.84 -16.48
CA ASP A 636 9.21 -22.81 -17.50
C ASP A 636 8.21 -22.87 -18.67
N ALA A 637 7.79 -24.08 -19.05
CA ALA A 637 6.81 -24.30 -20.10
C ALA A 637 5.42 -23.78 -19.70
N GLU A 638 4.99 -24.03 -18.46
CA GLU A 638 3.74 -23.51 -17.92
C GLU A 638 3.76 -21.98 -17.83
N MET A 639 4.85 -21.40 -17.33
CA MET A 639 5.00 -19.94 -17.28
C MET A 639 4.98 -19.30 -18.66
N SER A 640 5.63 -19.92 -19.65
CA SER A 640 5.59 -19.46 -21.04
C SER A 640 4.16 -19.50 -21.61
N ASN A 641 3.42 -20.58 -21.34
CA ASN A 641 2.02 -20.71 -21.74
C ASN A 641 1.11 -19.68 -21.06
N ILE A 642 1.27 -19.49 -19.74
CA ILE A 642 0.55 -18.46 -18.98
C ILE A 642 0.79 -17.10 -19.61
N LYS A 643 2.06 -16.70 -19.80
CA LYS A 643 2.43 -15.40 -20.43
C LYS A 643 1.79 -15.22 -21.80
N LYS A 644 1.63 -16.28 -22.58
CA LYS A 644 0.96 -16.25 -23.89
C LYS A 644 -0.55 -16.03 -23.75
N LEU A 645 -1.21 -16.74 -22.83
CA LEU A 645 -2.65 -16.69 -22.61
C LEU A 645 -3.10 -15.40 -21.92
N THR A 646 -2.29 -14.85 -21.02
CA THR A 646 -2.66 -13.74 -20.14
C THR A 646 -2.14 -12.38 -20.60
N LYS A 647 -1.56 -12.30 -21.80
CA LYS A 647 -0.91 -11.09 -22.29
C LYS A 647 -1.89 -9.91 -22.32
N GLY A 648 -1.63 -8.91 -21.47
CA GLY A 648 -2.43 -7.69 -21.38
C GLY A 648 -3.76 -7.85 -20.63
N LEU A 649 -3.96 -8.99 -19.94
CA LEU A 649 -5.13 -9.24 -19.13
C LEU A 649 -4.84 -8.96 -17.64
N ASP A 650 -5.81 -8.38 -16.95
CA ASP A 650 -5.83 -8.33 -15.48
C ASP A 650 -6.33 -9.67 -14.88
N HIS A 651 -6.26 -9.82 -13.56
CA HIS A 651 -6.62 -11.08 -12.90
C HIS A 651 -8.11 -11.45 -13.03
N ASP A 652 -9.02 -10.49 -13.13
CA ASP A 652 -10.45 -10.76 -13.32
C ASP A 652 -10.73 -11.23 -14.74
N GLN A 653 -10.08 -10.61 -15.71
CA GLN A 653 -10.09 -11.05 -17.10
C GLN A 653 -9.47 -12.44 -17.25
N ILE A 654 -8.37 -12.74 -16.56
CA ILE A 654 -7.79 -14.08 -16.52
C ILE A 654 -8.75 -15.08 -15.85
N PHE A 655 -9.47 -14.67 -14.80
CA PHE A 655 -10.51 -15.49 -14.18
C PHE A 655 -11.66 -15.79 -15.16
N PHE A 656 -12.16 -14.79 -15.87
CA PHE A 656 -13.20 -14.99 -16.89
C PHE A 656 -12.73 -15.92 -18.01
N LEU A 657 -11.48 -15.77 -18.46
CA LEU A 657 -10.85 -16.69 -19.41
C LEU A 657 -10.76 -18.11 -18.85
N ALA A 658 -10.29 -18.28 -17.61
CA ALA A 658 -10.23 -19.58 -16.95
C ALA A 658 -11.61 -20.23 -16.86
N ARG A 659 -12.65 -19.44 -16.54
CA ARG A 659 -14.04 -19.88 -16.49
C ARG A 659 -14.53 -20.35 -17.86
N GLU A 660 -14.27 -19.58 -18.92
CA GLU A 660 -14.64 -19.95 -20.30
C GLU A 660 -13.98 -21.25 -20.73
N LEU A 661 -12.67 -21.38 -20.49
CA LEU A 661 -11.89 -22.60 -20.76
C LEU A 661 -12.45 -23.80 -20.01
N ALA A 662 -12.85 -23.62 -18.74
CA ALA A 662 -13.46 -24.67 -17.95
C ALA A 662 -14.78 -25.17 -18.58
N PHE A 663 -15.63 -24.26 -19.06
CA PHE A 663 -16.88 -24.60 -19.76
C PHE A 663 -16.65 -25.24 -21.14
N LYS A 664 -15.59 -24.85 -21.85
CA LYS A 664 -15.11 -25.49 -23.09
C LYS A 664 -14.45 -26.86 -22.87
N LYS A 665 -14.39 -27.34 -21.62
CA LYS A 665 -13.72 -28.58 -21.19
C LYS A 665 -12.19 -28.55 -21.33
N GLU A 666 -11.58 -27.38 -21.51
CA GLU A 666 -10.13 -27.16 -21.45
C GLU A 666 -9.63 -27.03 -20.00
N ARG A 667 -9.94 -28.06 -19.19
CA ARG A 667 -9.81 -28.03 -17.73
C ARG A 667 -8.37 -27.88 -17.23
N LYS A 668 -7.38 -28.41 -17.96
CA LYS A 668 -5.95 -28.24 -17.64
C LYS A 668 -5.53 -26.78 -17.71
N SER A 669 -5.83 -26.09 -18.81
CA SER A 669 -5.52 -24.68 -19.00
C SER A 669 -6.27 -23.81 -17.98
N ALA A 670 -7.56 -24.09 -17.74
CA ALA A 670 -8.34 -23.40 -16.72
C ALA A 670 -7.71 -23.53 -15.31
N LYS A 671 -7.35 -24.76 -14.91
CA LYS A 671 -6.70 -25.01 -13.60
C LYS A 671 -5.32 -24.36 -13.50
N LEU A 672 -4.57 -24.31 -14.59
CA LEU A 672 -3.28 -23.61 -14.65
C LEU A 672 -3.45 -22.11 -14.40
N LEU A 673 -4.42 -21.47 -15.06
CA LEU A 673 -4.75 -20.06 -14.84
C LEU A 673 -5.27 -19.81 -13.41
N CYS A 674 -6.10 -20.71 -12.86
CA CYS A 674 -6.52 -20.62 -11.46
C CYS A 674 -5.32 -20.67 -10.50
N ASN A 675 -4.38 -21.59 -10.70
CA ASN A 675 -3.17 -21.66 -9.87
C ASN A 675 -2.33 -20.39 -10.01
N TYR A 676 -2.24 -19.83 -11.22
CA TYR A 676 -1.50 -18.59 -11.47
C TYR A 676 -2.08 -17.42 -10.68
N ILE A 677 -3.39 -17.23 -10.75
CA ILE A 677 -4.07 -16.18 -9.98
C ILE A 677 -3.94 -16.46 -8.47
N LEU A 678 -4.10 -17.70 -8.00
CA LEU A 678 -4.09 -18.04 -6.57
C LEU A 678 -2.70 -17.98 -5.93
N ASN A 679 -1.61 -18.05 -6.71
CA ASN A 679 -0.28 -17.73 -6.19
C ASN A 679 -0.13 -16.23 -5.89
N ASP A 680 -0.85 -15.37 -6.62
CA ASP A 680 -0.80 -13.91 -6.44
C ASP A 680 -1.88 -13.40 -5.47
N MET A 681 -3.07 -14.00 -5.52
CA MET A 681 -4.24 -13.66 -4.71
C MET A 681 -4.82 -14.94 -4.09
N PRO A 682 -4.21 -15.46 -3.01
CA PRO A 682 -4.62 -16.74 -2.40
C PRO A 682 -6.04 -16.73 -1.87
N ASN A 683 -6.56 -15.54 -1.54
CA ASN A 683 -7.92 -15.27 -1.04
C ASN A 683 -8.97 -15.08 -2.13
N TYR A 684 -8.64 -15.19 -3.43
CA TYR A 684 -9.64 -15.02 -4.48
C TYR A 684 -10.67 -16.16 -4.49
N GLY A 685 -11.78 -15.94 -3.78
CA GLY A 685 -12.85 -16.89 -3.53
C GLY A 685 -13.47 -17.47 -4.81
N ASP A 686 -13.79 -16.63 -5.80
CA ASP A 686 -14.36 -17.08 -7.07
C ASP A 686 -13.42 -18.00 -7.84
N VAL A 687 -12.14 -17.62 -7.94
CA VAL A 687 -11.11 -18.41 -8.64
C VAL A 687 -10.88 -19.75 -7.96
N ARG A 688 -10.77 -19.76 -6.63
CA ARG A 688 -10.59 -21.01 -5.87
C ARG A 688 -11.84 -21.88 -5.92
N THR A 689 -13.03 -21.28 -5.91
CA THR A 689 -14.30 -22.00 -6.10
C THR A 689 -14.37 -22.63 -7.48
N LEU A 690 -13.97 -21.91 -8.54
CA LEU A 690 -13.86 -22.45 -9.89
C LEU A 690 -12.87 -23.62 -9.95
N LYS A 691 -11.68 -23.48 -9.35
CA LYS A 691 -10.70 -24.57 -9.24
C LYS A 691 -11.30 -25.80 -8.55
N GLY A 692 -12.00 -25.59 -7.43
CA GLY A 692 -12.74 -26.63 -6.73
C GLY A 692 -13.76 -27.32 -7.63
N ARG A 693 -14.59 -26.57 -8.36
CA ARG A 693 -15.58 -27.13 -9.30
C ARG A 693 -14.93 -27.91 -10.44
N ILE A 694 -13.82 -27.42 -11.01
CA ILE A 694 -13.05 -28.13 -12.04
C ILE A 694 -12.57 -29.49 -11.52
N LEU A 695 -11.99 -29.53 -10.32
CA LEU A 695 -11.54 -30.78 -9.68
C LEU A 695 -12.71 -31.75 -9.47
N ALA A 696 -13.86 -31.26 -9.02
CA ALA A 696 -15.07 -32.09 -8.88
C ALA A 696 -15.56 -32.65 -10.22
N TRP A 697 -15.52 -31.86 -11.29
CA TRP A 697 -15.88 -32.31 -12.64
C TRP A 697 -14.88 -33.33 -13.22
N GLU A 698 -13.63 -33.33 -12.75
CA GLU A 698 -12.61 -34.34 -13.04
C GLU A 698 -12.73 -35.59 -12.14
N GLY A 699 -13.65 -35.60 -11.17
CA GLY A 699 -13.86 -36.70 -10.22
C GLY A 699 -12.95 -36.66 -8.98
N ASP A 700 -12.10 -35.64 -8.84
CA ASP A 700 -11.23 -35.45 -7.67
C ASP A 700 -11.97 -34.72 -6.53
N TYR A 701 -12.94 -35.41 -5.93
CA TYR A 701 -13.75 -34.84 -4.85
C TYR A 701 -12.95 -34.50 -3.60
N ARG A 702 -11.83 -35.18 -3.34
CA ARG A 702 -11.00 -34.95 -2.15
C ARG A 702 -10.28 -33.61 -2.23
N ASN A 703 -9.59 -33.33 -3.33
CA ASN A 703 -8.92 -32.04 -3.50
C ASN A 703 -9.93 -30.92 -3.75
N SER A 704 -11.05 -31.21 -4.42
CA SER A 704 -12.15 -30.27 -4.57
C SER A 704 -12.74 -29.82 -3.22
N GLU A 705 -13.02 -30.78 -2.31
CA GLU A 705 -13.47 -30.49 -0.95
C GLU A 705 -12.45 -29.61 -0.21
N LYS A 706 -11.15 -29.89 -0.33
CA LYS A 706 -10.09 -29.09 0.29
C LYS A 706 -10.12 -27.64 -0.21
N GLU A 707 -10.15 -27.42 -1.52
CA GLU A 707 -10.16 -26.07 -2.10
C GLU A 707 -11.40 -25.26 -1.70
N LEU A 708 -12.57 -25.89 -1.67
CA LEU A 708 -13.83 -25.19 -1.36
C LEU A 708 -14.03 -24.95 0.13
N LEU A 709 -13.61 -25.89 0.99
CA LEU A 709 -13.60 -25.65 2.44
C LEU A 709 -12.61 -24.55 2.81
N GLU A 710 -11.51 -24.41 2.07
CA GLU A 710 -10.58 -23.29 2.22
C GLU A 710 -11.27 -21.96 1.92
N VAL A 711 -12.06 -21.87 0.85
CA VAL A 711 -12.90 -20.68 0.57
C VAL A 711 -13.87 -20.42 1.72
N ILE A 712 -14.59 -21.44 2.20
CA ILE A 712 -15.54 -21.28 3.32
C ILE A 712 -14.83 -20.78 4.59
N ASN A 713 -13.60 -21.19 4.84
CA ASN A 713 -12.83 -20.75 6.00
C ASN A 713 -12.30 -19.31 5.83
N ARG A 714 -11.91 -18.93 4.61
CA ARG A 714 -11.38 -17.60 4.28
C ARG A 714 -12.47 -16.55 4.11
N THR A 715 -13.60 -16.91 3.54
CA THR A 715 -14.74 -16.04 3.23
C THR A 715 -16.04 -16.73 3.68
N PRO A 716 -16.30 -16.82 5.00
CA PRO A 716 -17.42 -17.59 5.54
C PRO A 716 -18.79 -17.08 5.12
N PHE A 717 -18.87 -15.84 4.62
CA PHE A 717 -20.08 -15.19 4.13
C PHE A 717 -20.30 -15.35 2.61
N TYR A 718 -19.43 -16.09 1.91
CA TYR A 718 -19.51 -16.31 0.47
C TYR A 718 -20.28 -17.60 0.12
N GLY A 719 -21.54 -17.44 -0.31
CA GLY A 719 -22.51 -18.54 -0.47
C GLY A 719 -22.18 -19.58 -1.54
N ASP A 720 -21.55 -19.18 -2.65
CA ASP A 720 -21.33 -20.07 -3.81
C ASP A 720 -20.42 -21.26 -3.49
N SER A 721 -19.46 -21.07 -2.58
CA SER A 721 -18.58 -22.13 -2.09
C SER A 721 -19.36 -23.20 -1.30
N TYR A 722 -20.34 -22.80 -0.48
CA TYR A 722 -21.22 -23.75 0.23
C TYR A 722 -22.04 -24.58 -0.75
N LEU A 723 -22.62 -23.94 -1.77
CA LEU A 723 -23.39 -24.64 -2.81
C LEU A 723 -22.51 -25.67 -3.53
N ALA A 724 -21.30 -25.28 -3.94
CA ALA A 724 -20.35 -26.17 -4.58
C ALA A 724 -19.97 -27.38 -3.71
N VAL A 725 -19.72 -27.17 -2.41
CA VAL A 725 -19.42 -28.27 -1.47
C VAL A 725 -20.62 -29.20 -1.29
N MET A 726 -21.82 -28.63 -1.19
CA MET A 726 -23.04 -29.43 -1.09
C MET A 726 -23.28 -30.27 -2.35
N ASP A 727 -22.97 -29.75 -3.54
CA ASP A 727 -23.02 -30.51 -4.80
C ASP A 727 -22.04 -31.70 -4.77
N ILE A 728 -20.82 -31.49 -4.29
CA ILE A 728 -19.82 -32.57 -4.18
C ILE A 728 -20.28 -33.66 -3.22
N TYR A 729 -20.78 -33.27 -2.04
CA TYR A 729 -21.31 -34.25 -1.09
C TYR A 729 -22.54 -34.98 -1.62
N TRP A 730 -23.33 -34.32 -2.44
CA TRP A 730 -24.43 -34.97 -3.14
C TRP A 730 -23.93 -36.02 -4.14
N TRP A 731 -22.97 -35.66 -5.01
CA TRP A 731 -22.40 -36.56 -6.02
C TRP A 731 -21.62 -37.72 -5.38
N SER A 732 -20.91 -37.47 -4.29
CA SER A 732 -20.13 -38.48 -3.56
C SER A 732 -20.93 -39.25 -2.50
N GLY A 733 -22.24 -39.00 -2.35
CA GLY A 733 -23.10 -39.66 -1.36
C GLY A 733 -22.84 -39.33 0.12
N GLN A 734 -22.09 -38.27 0.42
CA GLN A 734 -21.72 -37.85 1.79
C GLN A 734 -22.81 -36.98 2.46
N ASN A 735 -24.05 -37.48 2.52
CA ASN A 735 -25.24 -36.70 2.94
C ASN A 735 -25.11 -36.06 4.33
N LYS A 736 -24.48 -36.74 5.30
CA LYS A 736 -24.25 -36.19 6.65
C LYS A 736 -23.37 -34.93 6.61
N LYS A 737 -22.31 -34.93 5.80
CA LYS A 737 -21.47 -33.74 5.60
C LYS A 737 -22.24 -32.63 4.88
N GLY A 738 -23.08 -32.99 3.88
CA GLY A 738 -24.01 -32.06 3.22
C GLY A 738 -24.93 -31.34 4.20
N ILE A 739 -25.51 -32.06 5.16
CA ILE A 739 -26.33 -31.46 6.22
C ILE A 739 -25.49 -30.52 7.11
N ALA A 740 -24.30 -30.94 7.51
CA ALA A 740 -23.42 -30.14 8.37
C ALA A 740 -23.02 -28.82 7.70
N ILE A 741 -22.61 -28.86 6.42
CA ILE A 741 -22.26 -27.66 5.66
C ILE A 741 -23.47 -26.77 5.40
N GLY A 742 -24.63 -27.33 5.05
CA GLY A 742 -25.86 -26.52 4.89
C GLY A 742 -26.26 -25.81 6.19
N LYS A 743 -26.12 -26.47 7.35
CA LYS A 743 -26.32 -25.82 8.65
C LYS A 743 -25.27 -24.73 8.93
N LYS A 744 -24.00 -24.98 8.61
CA LYS A 744 -22.92 -24.00 8.75
C LYS A 744 -23.18 -22.74 7.92
N ALA A 745 -23.69 -22.91 6.69
CA ALA A 745 -24.10 -21.78 5.85
C ALA A 745 -25.20 -20.94 6.52
N LEU A 746 -26.23 -21.60 7.05
CA LEU A 746 -27.32 -20.91 7.75
C LEU A 746 -26.84 -20.22 9.04
N SER A 747 -25.92 -20.83 9.81
CA SER A 747 -25.35 -20.20 11.00
C SER A 747 -24.46 -19.00 10.67
N ASN A 748 -23.83 -19.01 9.49
CA ASN A 748 -23.10 -17.88 8.93
C ASN A 748 -24.01 -16.88 8.21
N GLN A 749 -25.33 -17.01 8.38
CA GLN A 749 -26.35 -16.08 7.88
C GLN A 749 -26.33 -15.92 6.35
N ILE A 750 -25.98 -16.98 5.62
CA ILE A 750 -26.10 -17.00 4.15
C ILE A 750 -27.57 -17.09 3.76
N ASN A 751 -28.13 -15.98 3.28
CA ASN A 751 -29.53 -15.88 2.85
C ASN A 751 -29.69 -16.29 1.37
N ASN A 752 -29.49 -17.57 1.06
CA ASN A 752 -29.71 -18.13 -0.27
C ASN A 752 -30.72 -19.30 -0.21
N PRO A 753 -31.87 -19.23 -0.91
CA PRO A 753 -32.90 -20.28 -0.87
C PRO A 753 -32.41 -21.63 -1.40
N GLU A 754 -31.43 -21.64 -2.30
CA GLU A 754 -30.85 -22.87 -2.85
C GLU A 754 -30.12 -23.69 -1.77
N ILE A 755 -29.48 -23.05 -0.80
CA ILE A 755 -28.85 -23.72 0.35
C ILE A 755 -29.92 -24.45 1.16
N GLY A 756 -31.05 -23.78 1.42
CA GLY A 756 -32.20 -24.39 2.08
C GLY A 756 -32.71 -25.60 1.30
N PHE A 757 -32.86 -25.47 -0.02
CA PHE A 757 -33.36 -26.56 -0.85
C PHE A 757 -32.42 -27.77 -0.86
N LYS A 758 -31.12 -27.58 -1.10
CA LYS A 758 -30.12 -28.65 -1.05
C LYS A 758 -30.03 -29.29 0.35
N LEU A 759 -30.19 -28.51 1.41
CA LEU A 759 -30.23 -29.03 2.78
C LEU A 759 -31.46 -29.94 2.99
N GLY A 760 -32.62 -29.54 2.49
CA GLY A 760 -33.83 -30.36 2.46
C GLY A 760 -33.64 -31.68 1.69
N GLN A 761 -32.98 -31.62 0.53
CA GLN A 761 -32.61 -32.81 -0.26
C GLN A 761 -31.65 -33.75 0.49
N ALA A 762 -30.63 -33.20 1.16
CA ALA A 762 -29.67 -33.97 1.95
C ALA A 762 -30.34 -34.66 3.14
N TYR A 763 -31.27 -33.99 3.83
CA TYR A 763 -32.09 -34.61 4.89
C TYR A 763 -32.94 -35.77 4.39
N LYS A 764 -33.58 -35.64 3.23
CA LYS A 764 -34.34 -36.73 2.61
C LYS A 764 -33.46 -37.95 2.35
N ARG A 765 -32.29 -37.76 1.72
CA ARG A 765 -31.35 -38.86 1.44
C ARG A 765 -30.77 -39.49 2.71
N ASN A 766 -30.69 -38.73 3.80
CA ASN A 766 -30.30 -39.22 5.11
C ASN A 766 -31.49 -39.78 5.94
N ARG A 767 -32.63 -40.07 5.30
CA ARG A 767 -33.86 -40.63 5.90
C ARG A 767 -34.49 -39.78 7.02
N ASN A 768 -34.17 -38.49 7.09
CA ASN A 768 -34.79 -37.56 8.03
C ASN A 768 -35.87 -36.73 7.33
N LEU A 769 -37.02 -37.35 7.13
CA LEU A 769 -38.15 -36.74 6.42
C LEU A 769 -38.77 -35.57 7.18
N LYS A 770 -38.70 -35.57 8.52
CA LYS A 770 -39.24 -34.51 9.38
C LYS A 770 -38.53 -33.18 9.11
N ASP A 771 -37.19 -33.16 9.18
CA ASP A 771 -36.42 -31.95 8.92
C ASP A 771 -36.48 -31.54 7.45
N SER A 772 -36.48 -32.50 6.51
CA SER A 772 -36.65 -32.23 5.08
C SER A 772 -37.99 -31.53 4.79
N LYS A 773 -39.08 -32.04 5.37
CA LYS A 773 -40.41 -31.45 5.24
C LYS A 773 -40.47 -30.06 5.87
N ARG A 774 -39.90 -29.88 7.07
CA ARG A 774 -39.85 -28.56 7.73
C ARG A 774 -39.19 -27.51 6.83
N ILE A 775 -38.04 -27.84 6.26
CA ILE A 775 -37.29 -26.90 5.40
C ILE A 775 -38.07 -26.55 4.13
N ILE A 776 -38.63 -27.55 3.43
CA ILE A 776 -39.37 -27.26 2.20
C ILE A 776 -40.66 -26.49 2.48
N ASP A 777 -41.32 -26.74 3.61
CA ASP A 777 -42.49 -25.98 4.04
C ASP A 777 -42.11 -24.51 4.29
N SER A 778 -40.99 -24.25 4.98
CA SER A 778 -40.48 -22.89 5.17
C SER A 778 -40.13 -22.19 3.85
N LEU A 779 -39.53 -22.90 2.88
CA LEU A 779 -39.23 -22.32 1.56
C LEU A 779 -40.50 -22.01 0.76
N LEU A 780 -41.53 -22.85 0.85
CA LEU A 780 -42.81 -22.62 0.16
C LEU A 780 -43.65 -21.51 0.78
N VAL A 781 -43.39 -21.13 2.04
CA VAL A 781 -43.98 -19.89 2.62
C VAL A 781 -43.43 -18.65 1.91
N LEU A 782 -42.13 -18.64 1.59
CA LEU A 782 -41.47 -17.53 0.90
C LEU A 782 -41.67 -17.58 -0.62
N TYR A 783 -41.74 -18.78 -1.20
CA TYR A 783 -41.80 -19.02 -2.64
C TYR A 783 -42.93 -20.02 -3.00
N PRO A 784 -44.21 -19.64 -2.82
CA PRO A 784 -45.34 -20.57 -2.90
C PRO A 784 -45.55 -21.19 -4.29
N GLU A 785 -45.16 -20.50 -5.36
CA GLU A 785 -45.35 -20.95 -6.76
C GLU A 785 -44.14 -21.69 -7.34
N ASN A 786 -43.08 -21.93 -6.55
CA ASN A 786 -41.89 -22.59 -7.06
C ASN A 786 -42.19 -24.08 -7.39
N LYS A 787 -42.24 -24.40 -8.69
CA LYS A 787 -42.58 -25.74 -9.21
C LYS A 787 -41.63 -26.83 -8.69
N GLU A 788 -40.35 -26.53 -8.54
CA GLU A 788 -39.35 -27.48 -8.07
C GLU A 788 -39.61 -27.86 -6.59
N TYR A 789 -39.90 -26.86 -5.76
CA TYR A 789 -40.17 -27.06 -4.33
C TYR A 789 -41.48 -27.82 -4.10
N LEU A 790 -42.53 -27.49 -4.87
CA LEU A 790 -43.82 -28.19 -4.84
C LEU A 790 -43.66 -29.67 -5.24
N ASN A 791 -42.91 -29.94 -6.32
CA ASN A 791 -42.64 -31.30 -6.78
C ASN A 791 -41.82 -32.08 -5.75
N PHE A 792 -40.79 -31.46 -5.16
CA PHE A 792 -39.99 -32.09 -4.11
C PHE A 792 -40.83 -32.45 -2.89
N LYS A 793 -41.70 -31.54 -2.42
CA LYS A 793 -42.64 -31.79 -1.31
C LYS A 793 -43.61 -32.92 -1.61
N LYS A 794 -44.14 -33.02 -2.84
CA LYS A 794 -44.99 -34.15 -3.26
C LYS A 794 -44.25 -35.48 -3.14
N ASN A 795 -42.97 -35.50 -3.50
CA ASN A 795 -42.09 -36.66 -3.43
C ASN A 795 -41.58 -36.99 -2.01
N LEU A 796 -41.93 -36.21 -0.98
CA LEU A 796 -41.67 -36.54 0.43
C LEU A 796 -42.83 -37.30 1.09
N LYS A 797 -44.01 -37.32 0.45
CA LYS A 797 -45.23 -38.01 0.93
C LYS A 797 -45.34 -39.46 0.45
N LYS A 798 -44.46 -39.89 -0.45
CA LYS A 798 -44.22 -41.28 -0.86
C LYS A 798 -42.96 -41.74 -0.16
#